data_AF-A0A8B7D175-F1
#
_entry.id   AF-A0A8B7D175-F1
#
_cell.length_a   1.000
_cell.length_b   1.000
_cell.length_c   1.000
_cell.angle_alpha   90.00
_cell.angle_beta   90.00
_cell.angle_gamma   90.00
#
_symmetry.space_group_name_H-M   'P 1'
#
loop_
_entity.id
_entity.type
_entity.pdbx_description
1 polymer ?
#
loop_
_entity_poly.entity_id
_entity_poly.type
_entity_poly.pdbx_seq_one_letter_code
_entity_poly.pdbx_strand_id
1 'polypeptide(L)'
;MERSKEEFLRRFGEDYGYPNAPKNIDEIRASEFKRLQGLVYLDHAGAALYSEAQMEAVVKDLTSNVYGNPHSLNDSSMATSDIISAARQQVLNYFNASPKNYVCIFTSGATAALKLVGEGFPWSRESWYMYTMENHNSVLGIREYALDRGATALAVDIEDVKLHGRQEGTNESSVRILKHSVQRRAEAKFPQDGMIGKLSDNAYNLFAFPSECNFSGQKFCLDLVKVIKDDAQKIFEGSQGGQWMVLVDAAKGSATDPPDLARYPADFVVFSFYKIFGYPTGLGALVVRTEAARILTKTYFSGGTVSASIADIDFIKRREHIEQVLEDGTLSFLAIASIRHGFNVIDALTTSAISRHTTSLAAYVRNMMMDLKHENGVNVCTIYGRDIAKVLSLDLGATITFNLRRADGSWYGYHEVEKLACLSGIQLRTGCFCNPGACAKYLGLSHSDLLSNYEAGHVCWDDKDVLHGKPTGAVRISFGYMSTFEDAEKFLSFLEISFVAKHKSSNGKCQLSTEAVPLSGIGWQQLAGNVQLKSIMVYPVKSCAGFSMYSWPLSNMGLKYDREWLLKGPSDEILTQKKVPEMCNIRTFVDLEQGKLFLESPRCKEKLQVSLAKNSFWEMEEMNAYGQRYEVMTYDDEVNMWFTEAIARPCTFVRCSSSKKRSCMNKVGREGQCRDSESKLTFVNEAQILLISEDSVHDLNSRLNSTDMQKDYSGSGQPVLVDAMRFRPNLIISGAKPYVEDSWRSLQIGEAHFTSLGGCNRCQMINLDQQSGQVRKLKEPLATLASYRRVQGKILFGVLLRYEDCIMEDGEEKNGKERWLQVGQEVYPSID
;
A
#
# COMPACT_ATOMS: atom_id res chain seq x y z
N MET A 1 -15.02 -16.92 -21.54
CA MET A 1 -13.71 -16.32 -21.87
C MET A 1 -13.56 -16.15 -23.39
N GLU A 2 -13.63 -17.21 -24.21
CA GLU A 2 -13.50 -17.08 -25.69
C GLU A 2 -14.50 -16.08 -26.31
N ARG A 3 -15.80 -16.21 -26.02
CA ARG A 3 -16.81 -15.26 -26.52
C ARG A 3 -16.58 -13.81 -26.06
N SER A 4 -16.10 -13.61 -24.83
CA SER A 4 -15.76 -12.28 -24.32
C SER A 4 -14.55 -11.69 -25.05
N LYS A 5 -13.55 -12.53 -25.36
CA LYS A 5 -12.36 -12.15 -26.11
C LYS A 5 -12.70 -11.78 -27.55
N GLU A 6 -13.56 -12.55 -28.21
CA GLU A 6 -14.06 -12.23 -29.55
C GLU A 6 -14.76 -10.87 -29.60
N GLU A 7 -15.64 -10.59 -28.63
CA GLU A 7 -16.34 -9.31 -28.54
C GLU A 7 -15.38 -8.14 -28.27
N PHE A 8 -14.41 -8.35 -27.38
CA PHE A 8 -13.36 -7.38 -27.10
C PHE A 8 -12.52 -7.09 -28.36
N LEU A 9 -12.06 -8.11 -29.07
CA LEU A 9 -11.28 -7.96 -30.30
C LEU A 9 -12.11 -7.34 -31.43
N ARG A 10 -13.41 -7.62 -31.51
CA ARG A 10 -14.31 -6.95 -32.47
C ARG A 10 -14.39 -5.44 -32.23
N ARG A 11 -14.36 -5.01 -30.96
CA ARG A 11 -14.50 -3.61 -30.58
C ARG A 11 -13.18 -2.84 -30.50
N PHE A 12 -12.11 -3.52 -30.10
CA PHE A 12 -10.82 -2.89 -29.75
C PHE A 12 -9.62 -3.54 -30.45
N GLY A 13 -9.82 -4.49 -31.36
CA GLY A 13 -8.73 -5.26 -31.98
C GLY A 13 -7.69 -4.42 -32.72
N GLU A 14 -8.09 -3.28 -33.30
CA GLU A 14 -7.16 -2.34 -33.97
C GLU A 14 -6.26 -1.58 -32.97
N ASP A 15 -6.73 -1.42 -31.73
CA ASP A 15 -6.04 -0.72 -30.65
C ASP A 15 -5.29 -1.66 -29.69
N TYR A 16 -5.70 -2.93 -29.63
CA TYR A 16 -5.15 -3.90 -28.70
C TYR A 16 -3.88 -4.58 -29.23
N GLY A 17 -2.77 -4.31 -28.55
CA GLY A 17 -1.49 -4.97 -28.80
C GLY A 17 -0.59 -4.14 -29.71
N TYR A 18 0.40 -4.80 -30.33
CA TYR A 18 1.46 -4.14 -31.07
C TYR A 18 1.68 -4.80 -32.44
N PRO A 19 0.79 -4.55 -33.42
CA PRO A 19 0.84 -5.25 -34.72
C PRO A 19 2.11 -4.97 -35.52
N ASN A 20 2.76 -3.82 -35.27
CA ASN A 20 4.01 -3.43 -35.94
C ASN A 20 5.26 -3.81 -35.13
N ALA A 21 5.10 -4.39 -33.94
CA ALA A 21 6.23 -4.82 -33.12
C ALA A 21 6.71 -6.23 -33.53
N PRO A 22 7.96 -6.60 -33.20
CA PRO A 22 8.49 -7.93 -33.52
C PRO A 22 7.76 -9.10 -32.86
N LYS A 23 7.02 -8.83 -31.79
CA LYS A 23 6.26 -9.79 -31.00
C LYS A 23 4.87 -9.23 -30.73
N ASN A 24 3.84 -10.07 -30.80
CA ASN A 24 2.51 -9.68 -30.36
C ASN A 24 2.44 -9.57 -28.82
N ILE A 25 1.34 -9.05 -28.28
CA ILE A 25 1.19 -8.81 -26.84
C ILE A 25 1.33 -10.09 -26.00
N ASP A 26 0.78 -11.22 -26.46
CA ASP A 26 0.81 -12.48 -25.73
C ASP A 26 2.24 -13.06 -25.71
N GLU A 27 2.97 -12.93 -26.82
CA GLU A 27 4.39 -13.27 -26.92
C GLU A 27 5.28 -12.38 -26.05
N ILE A 28 5.02 -11.07 -26.00
CA ILE A 28 5.70 -10.13 -25.11
C ILE A 28 5.47 -10.55 -23.66
N ARG A 29 4.20 -10.79 -23.27
CA ARG A 29 3.87 -11.20 -21.89
C ARG A 29 4.55 -12.51 -21.51
N ALA A 30 4.56 -13.50 -22.39
CA ALA A 30 5.16 -14.81 -22.12
C ALA A 30 6.70 -14.79 -22.11
N SER A 31 7.34 -13.97 -22.95
CA SER A 31 8.80 -13.99 -23.09
C SER A 31 9.52 -12.94 -22.24
N GLU A 32 8.95 -11.75 -22.06
CA GLU A 32 9.60 -10.60 -21.41
C GLU A 32 9.20 -10.41 -19.94
N PHE A 33 8.12 -11.06 -19.51
CA PHE A 33 7.51 -10.89 -18.19
C PHE A 33 7.14 -12.24 -17.54
N LYS A 34 7.99 -13.26 -17.66
CA LYS A 34 7.75 -14.62 -17.13
C LYS A 34 7.44 -14.61 -15.64
N ARG A 35 8.04 -13.68 -14.90
CA ARG A 35 7.79 -13.45 -13.46
C ARG A 35 6.34 -13.08 -13.10
N LEU A 36 5.50 -12.75 -14.10
CA LEU A 36 4.07 -12.51 -13.92
C LEU A 36 3.22 -13.76 -14.15
N GLN A 37 3.80 -14.94 -14.38
CA GLN A 37 3.03 -16.17 -14.54
C GLN A 37 2.17 -16.43 -13.29
N GLY A 38 0.86 -16.55 -13.48
CA GLY A 38 -0.12 -16.70 -12.38
C GLY A 38 -0.48 -15.43 -11.62
N LEU A 39 0.18 -14.30 -11.91
CA LEU A 39 0.01 -13.01 -11.25
C LEU A 39 -0.54 -11.96 -12.21
N VAL A 40 -1.59 -11.25 -11.79
CA VAL A 40 -2.15 -10.11 -12.51
C VAL A 40 -1.60 -8.84 -11.88
N TYR A 41 -0.88 -8.02 -12.65
CA TYR A 41 -0.29 -6.77 -12.16
C TYR A 41 -1.02 -5.55 -12.73
N LEU A 42 -1.70 -4.81 -11.86
CA LEU A 42 -2.53 -3.65 -12.19
C LEU A 42 -2.09 -2.38 -11.43
N ASP A 43 -0.82 -2.27 -11.03
CA ASP A 43 -0.26 -1.05 -10.42
C ASP A 43 0.79 -0.36 -11.32
N HIS A 44 0.63 -0.43 -12.64
CA HIS A 44 1.57 0.18 -13.59
C HIS A 44 1.72 1.70 -13.41
N ALA A 45 0.66 2.41 -13.03
CA ALA A 45 0.71 3.83 -12.69
C ALA A 45 1.55 4.12 -11.43
N GLY A 46 1.68 3.15 -10.52
CA GLY A 46 2.48 3.25 -9.31
C GLY A 46 3.95 2.99 -9.62
N ALA A 47 4.22 1.91 -10.36
CA ALA A 47 5.53 1.57 -10.89
C ALA A 47 5.38 0.75 -12.18
N ALA A 48 6.04 1.15 -13.26
CA ALA A 48 6.11 0.30 -14.44
C ALA A 48 7.04 -0.89 -14.17
N LEU A 49 6.87 -1.95 -14.96
CA LEU A 49 7.70 -3.15 -14.90
C LEU A 49 8.68 -3.12 -16.06
N TYR A 50 9.97 -3.35 -15.81
CA TYR A 50 11.00 -3.50 -16.84
C TYR A 50 10.88 -4.85 -17.57
N SER A 51 11.28 -4.94 -18.83
CA SER A 51 11.32 -6.23 -19.55
C SER A 51 12.59 -7.03 -19.20
N GLU A 52 12.56 -8.34 -19.45
CA GLU A 52 13.76 -9.20 -19.40
C GLU A 52 14.83 -8.70 -20.39
N ALA A 53 14.46 -8.41 -21.64
CA ALA A 53 15.40 -7.87 -22.63
C ALA A 53 16.05 -6.55 -22.20
N GLN A 54 15.33 -5.67 -21.50
CA GLN A 54 15.90 -4.42 -20.98
C GLN A 54 17.02 -4.73 -19.98
N MET A 55 16.76 -5.64 -19.03
CA MET A 55 17.74 -5.96 -17.99
C MET A 55 18.94 -6.73 -18.56
N GLU A 56 18.72 -7.63 -19.50
CA GLU A 56 19.80 -8.32 -20.21
C GLU A 56 20.70 -7.33 -20.96
N ALA A 57 20.11 -6.33 -21.63
CA ALA A 57 20.86 -5.30 -22.32
C ALA A 57 21.65 -4.40 -21.35
N VAL A 58 21.04 -4.02 -20.22
CA VAL A 58 21.73 -3.25 -19.16
C VAL A 58 22.90 -4.05 -18.59
N VAL A 59 22.69 -5.31 -18.21
CA VAL A 59 23.77 -6.16 -17.66
C VAL A 59 24.89 -6.29 -18.68
N LYS A 60 24.56 -6.58 -19.95
CA LYS A 60 25.54 -6.68 -21.02
C LYS A 60 26.33 -5.40 -21.21
N ASP A 61 25.67 -4.23 -21.21
CA ASP A 61 26.31 -2.92 -21.33
C ASP A 61 27.30 -2.69 -20.17
N LEU A 62 26.84 -2.87 -18.93
CA LEU A 62 27.65 -2.63 -17.74
C LEU A 62 28.80 -3.63 -17.54
N THR A 63 28.68 -4.86 -18.06
CA THR A 63 29.77 -5.84 -18.01
C THR A 63 30.76 -5.70 -19.16
N SER A 64 30.36 -5.07 -20.26
CA SER A 64 31.20 -4.91 -21.46
C SER A 64 31.92 -3.57 -21.51
N ASN A 65 31.39 -2.55 -20.83
CA ASN A 65 31.92 -1.18 -20.85
C ASN A 65 32.43 -0.76 -19.46
N VAL A 66 33.47 0.08 -19.45
CA VAL A 66 34.03 0.65 -18.22
C VAL A 66 33.58 2.10 -18.09
N TYR A 67 32.68 2.36 -17.16
CA TYR A 67 32.21 3.71 -16.83
C TYR A 67 32.87 4.20 -15.54
N GLY A 68 33.69 5.25 -15.66
CA GLY A 68 34.38 5.90 -14.55
C GLY A 68 33.68 7.17 -14.07
N ASN A 69 34.18 7.76 -12.98
CA ASN A 69 33.67 9.05 -12.52
C ASN A 69 33.92 10.13 -13.60
N PRO A 70 32.87 10.86 -14.07
CA PRO A 70 32.95 11.80 -15.20
C PRO A 70 33.82 13.05 -14.93
N HIS A 71 34.38 13.19 -13.73
CA HIS A 71 35.26 14.31 -13.37
C HIS A 71 36.75 14.02 -13.58
N SER A 72 37.10 12.84 -14.12
CA SER A 72 38.49 12.50 -14.47
C SER A 72 38.79 12.79 -15.94
N LEU A 73 40.07 12.83 -16.34
CA LEU A 73 40.50 13.03 -17.73
C LEU A 73 40.88 11.73 -18.46
N ASN A 74 40.44 10.57 -17.97
CA ASN A 74 40.73 9.26 -18.57
C ASN A 74 39.60 8.78 -19.50
N ASP A 75 39.90 7.77 -20.32
CA ASP A 75 38.97 7.23 -21.32
C ASP A 75 37.63 6.77 -20.71
N SER A 76 37.65 6.15 -19.52
CA SER A 76 36.44 5.70 -18.84
C SER A 76 35.53 6.86 -18.38
N SER A 77 36.12 8.00 -18.06
CA SER A 77 35.43 9.23 -17.71
C SER A 77 34.85 9.93 -18.95
N MET A 78 35.60 9.94 -20.06
CA MET A 78 35.11 10.44 -21.35
C MET A 78 33.92 9.61 -21.85
N ALA A 79 34.04 8.28 -21.84
CA ALA A 79 32.94 7.37 -22.19
C ALA A 79 31.70 7.60 -21.32
N THR A 80 31.88 7.92 -20.04
CA THR A 80 30.79 8.26 -19.11
C THR A 80 30.16 9.61 -19.46
N SER A 81 30.95 10.61 -19.83
CA SER A 81 30.45 11.92 -20.24
C SER A 81 29.68 11.83 -21.56
N ASP A 82 30.18 11.06 -22.52
CA ASP A 82 29.53 10.83 -23.81
C ASP A 82 28.17 10.14 -23.64
N ILE A 83 28.10 9.11 -22.78
CA ILE A 83 26.84 8.43 -22.56
C ILE A 83 25.81 9.29 -21.81
N ILE A 84 26.25 10.12 -20.85
CA ILE A 84 25.37 11.09 -20.20
C ILE A 84 24.83 12.09 -21.23
N SER A 85 25.68 12.59 -22.13
CA SER A 85 25.28 13.51 -23.20
C SER A 85 24.27 12.87 -24.16
N ALA A 86 24.52 11.65 -24.60
CA ALA A 86 23.59 10.89 -25.46
C ALA A 86 22.25 10.63 -24.75
N ALA A 87 22.28 10.29 -23.46
CA ALA A 87 21.08 10.09 -22.64
C ALA A 87 20.25 11.38 -22.52
N ARG A 88 20.88 12.56 -22.38
CA ARG A 88 20.16 13.85 -22.40
C ARG A 88 19.48 14.09 -23.74
N GLN A 89 20.18 13.84 -24.84
CA GLN A 89 19.60 14.02 -26.17
C GLN A 89 18.41 13.09 -26.40
N GLN A 90 18.50 11.85 -25.92
CA GLN A 90 17.40 10.90 -25.98
C GLN A 90 16.17 11.38 -25.18
N VAL A 91 16.37 11.92 -23.98
CA VAL A 91 15.29 12.54 -23.20
C VAL A 91 14.67 13.71 -23.96
N LEU A 92 15.47 14.62 -24.49
CA LEU A 92 14.95 15.78 -25.24
C LEU A 92 14.16 15.35 -26.47
N ASN A 93 14.64 14.35 -27.22
CA ASN A 93 13.92 13.78 -28.36
C ASN A 93 12.56 13.19 -27.95
N TYR A 94 12.50 12.50 -26.81
CA TYR A 94 11.27 11.89 -26.31
C TYR A 94 10.15 12.90 -26.02
N PHE A 95 10.49 14.11 -25.60
CA PHE A 95 9.54 15.21 -25.37
C PHE A 95 9.45 16.19 -26.55
N ASN A 96 10.02 15.85 -27.71
CA ASN A 96 10.13 16.75 -28.87
C ASN A 96 10.71 18.13 -28.51
N ALA A 97 11.68 18.16 -27.59
CA ALA A 97 12.27 19.35 -27.04
C ALA A 97 13.57 19.70 -27.80
N SER A 98 13.63 20.88 -28.42
CA SER A 98 14.85 21.29 -29.12
C SER A 98 15.98 21.57 -28.12
N PRO A 99 17.19 21.00 -28.30
CA PRO A 99 18.35 21.28 -27.44
C PRO A 99 18.82 22.74 -27.50
N LYS A 100 18.34 23.52 -28.49
CA LYS A 100 18.58 24.98 -28.53
C LYS A 100 17.79 25.73 -27.44
N ASN A 101 16.63 25.21 -27.09
CA ASN A 101 15.65 25.89 -26.24
C ASN A 101 15.45 25.20 -24.88
N TYR A 102 15.90 23.95 -24.75
CA TYR A 102 15.67 23.12 -23.57
C TYR A 102 16.94 22.41 -23.14
N VAL A 103 17.05 22.22 -21.82
CA VAL A 103 18.10 21.44 -21.16
C VAL A 103 17.43 20.34 -20.34
N CYS A 104 18.04 19.16 -20.33
CA CYS A 104 17.65 18.04 -19.47
C CYS A 104 18.57 18.02 -18.25
N ILE A 105 17.99 18.05 -17.05
CA ILE A 105 18.67 17.98 -15.76
C ILE A 105 18.27 16.67 -15.08
N PHE A 106 19.23 15.78 -14.81
CA PHE A 106 18.98 14.53 -14.10
C PHE A 106 18.80 14.78 -12.61
N THR A 107 17.85 14.08 -12.01
CA THR A 107 17.50 14.18 -10.60
C THR A 107 17.22 12.78 -10.05
N SER A 108 17.08 12.63 -8.72
CA SER A 108 16.72 11.33 -8.12
C SER A 108 15.25 10.91 -8.34
N GLY A 109 14.49 11.67 -9.12
CA GLY A 109 13.09 11.43 -9.46
C GLY A 109 12.30 12.71 -9.65
N ALA A 110 11.03 12.60 -10.06
CA ALA A 110 10.15 13.76 -10.29
C ALA A 110 9.99 14.62 -9.03
N THR A 111 9.96 14.02 -7.84
CA THR A 111 9.90 14.75 -6.57
C THR A 111 11.14 15.61 -6.35
N ALA A 112 12.33 15.13 -6.71
CA ALA A 112 13.57 15.92 -6.60
C ALA A 112 13.61 17.04 -7.64
N ALA A 113 13.11 16.80 -8.85
CA ALA A 113 12.92 17.83 -9.87
C ALA A 113 11.94 18.93 -9.42
N LEU A 114 10.79 18.56 -8.85
CA LEU A 114 9.82 19.50 -8.28
C LEU A 114 10.43 20.31 -7.13
N LYS A 115 11.16 19.65 -6.24
CA LYS A 115 11.89 20.29 -5.15
C LYS A 115 12.91 21.31 -5.68
N LEU A 116 13.70 20.93 -6.69
CA LEU A 116 14.68 21.82 -7.33
C LEU A 116 14.02 23.07 -7.91
N VAL A 117 12.88 22.92 -8.59
CA VAL A 117 12.11 24.10 -9.06
C VAL A 117 11.65 24.93 -7.88
N GLY A 118 11.01 24.33 -6.87
CA GLY A 118 10.49 25.05 -5.71
C GLY A 118 11.56 25.79 -4.91
N GLU A 119 12.73 25.19 -4.70
CA GLU A 119 13.86 25.81 -4.01
C GLU A 119 14.53 26.91 -4.84
N GLY A 120 14.68 26.68 -6.14
CA GLY A 120 15.38 27.58 -7.04
C GLY A 120 14.53 28.76 -7.54
N PHE A 121 13.21 28.66 -7.52
CA PHE A 121 12.33 29.69 -8.10
C PHE A 121 12.47 31.03 -7.34
N PRO A 122 12.49 32.18 -8.04
CA PRO A 122 12.73 33.49 -7.45
C PRO A 122 11.45 34.04 -6.78
N TRP A 123 10.99 33.37 -5.73
CA TRP A 123 9.80 33.75 -4.99
C TRP A 123 9.97 35.13 -4.34
N SER A 124 8.92 35.94 -4.46
CA SER A 124 8.77 37.25 -3.81
C SER A 124 7.39 37.37 -3.16
N ARG A 125 7.16 38.47 -2.42
CA ARG A 125 5.83 38.78 -1.86
C ARG A 125 4.77 39.04 -2.92
N GLU A 126 5.19 39.37 -4.14
CA GLU A 126 4.32 39.61 -5.29
C GLU A 126 4.03 38.34 -6.07
N SER A 127 4.80 37.27 -5.83
CA SER A 127 4.66 35.99 -6.54
C SER A 127 3.37 35.26 -6.18
N TRP A 128 2.82 34.58 -7.17
CA TRP A 128 1.71 33.64 -7.04
C TRP A 128 2.15 32.22 -7.40
N TYR A 129 1.80 31.28 -6.55
CA TYR A 129 1.91 29.86 -6.82
C TYR A 129 0.52 29.23 -6.91
N MET A 130 0.18 28.71 -8.09
CA MET A 130 -1.09 28.06 -8.34
C MET A 130 -0.88 26.62 -8.79
N TYR A 131 -1.71 25.70 -8.30
CA TYR A 131 -1.65 24.29 -8.66
C TYR A 131 -3.03 23.66 -8.67
N THR A 132 -3.24 22.61 -9.47
CA THR A 132 -4.55 21.96 -9.55
C THR A 132 -4.78 21.01 -8.38
N MET A 133 -6.04 20.78 -8.02
CA MET A 133 -6.43 19.80 -7.00
C MET A 133 -5.94 18.38 -7.33
N GLU A 134 -5.75 18.08 -8.62
CA GLU A 134 -5.30 16.80 -9.15
C GLU A 134 -3.80 16.56 -9.07
N ASN A 135 -2.99 17.57 -8.72
CA ASN A 135 -1.54 17.40 -8.64
C ASN A 135 -1.09 16.38 -7.59
N HIS A 136 0.08 15.80 -7.83
CA HIS A 136 0.75 14.96 -6.85
C HIS A 136 1.20 15.77 -5.62
N ASN A 137 1.25 15.13 -4.45
CA ASN A 137 1.61 15.76 -3.17
C ASN A 137 2.96 16.50 -3.20
N SER A 138 3.92 16.03 -4.00
CA SER A 138 5.22 16.71 -4.18
C SER A 138 5.09 18.09 -4.83
N VAL A 139 4.06 18.33 -5.65
CA VAL A 139 3.76 19.66 -6.21
C VAL A 139 3.27 20.56 -5.09
N LEU A 140 2.37 20.08 -4.23
CA LEU A 140 1.95 20.82 -3.02
C LEU A 140 3.15 21.19 -2.13
N GLY A 141 4.21 20.38 -2.11
CA GLY A 141 5.45 20.69 -1.39
C GLY A 141 6.13 21.99 -1.84
N ILE A 142 5.98 22.41 -3.10
CA ILE A 142 6.53 23.69 -3.62
C ILE A 142 5.94 24.88 -2.86
N ARG A 143 4.68 24.75 -2.41
CA ARG A 143 3.97 25.75 -1.61
C ARG A 143 4.78 26.20 -0.41
N GLU A 144 5.52 25.30 0.24
CA GLU A 144 6.25 25.63 1.45
C GLU A 144 7.37 26.65 1.18
N TYR A 145 8.05 26.58 0.03
CA TYR A 145 9.06 27.57 -0.38
C TYR A 145 8.42 28.91 -0.78
N ALA A 146 7.30 28.86 -1.51
CA ALA A 146 6.56 30.05 -1.91
C ALA A 146 6.07 30.82 -0.66
N LEU A 147 5.39 30.15 0.27
CA LEU A 147 4.88 30.74 1.50
C LEU A 147 5.98 31.26 2.43
N ASP A 148 7.14 30.58 2.48
CA ASP A 148 8.29 31.02 3.28
C ASP A 148 8.86 32.37 2.80
N ARG A 149 8.75 32.66 1.51
CA ARG A 149 9.16 33.94 0.90
C ARG A 149 8.03 34.97 0.84
N GLY A 150 6.89 34.69 1.45
CA GLY A 150 5.73 35.58 1.51
C GLY A 150 4.87 35.61 0.24
N ALA A 151 5.09 34.68 -0.70
CA ALA A 151 4.26 34.55 -1.90
C ALA A 151 2.84 34.05 -1.54
N THR A 152 1.91 34.25 -2.46
CA THR A 152 0.53 33.75 -2.33
C THR A 152 0.43 32.36 -2.94
N ALA A 153 -0.15 31.39 -2.23
CA ALA A 153 -0.40 30.05 -2.78
C ALA A 153 -1.89 29.69 -2.84
N LEU A 154 -2.28 28.98 -3.90
CA LEU A 154 -3.69 28.68 -4.18
C LEU A 154 -3.85 27.35 -4.93
N ALA A 155 -4.78 26.52 -4.46
CA ALA A 155 -5.25 25.36 -5.22
C ALA A 155 -6.41 25.77 -6.15
N VAL A 156 -6.50 25.15 -7.32
CA VAL A 156 -7.54 25.45 -8.31
C VAL A 156 -8.19 24.21 -8.91
N ASP A 157 -9.43 24.35 -9.35
CA ASP A 157 -10.09 23.39 -10.24
C ASP A 157 -10.21 23.98 -11.65
N ILE A 158 -9.96 23.15 -12.67
CA ILE A 158 -10.10 23.53 -14.08
C ILE A 158 -11.40 22.91 -14.62
N GLU A 159 -12.36 23.74 -15.05
CA GLU A 159 -13.55 23.30 -15.78
C GLU A 159 -13.28 23.38 -17.29
N ASP A 160 -13.48 22.29 -18.04
CA ASP A 160 -13.16 22.26 -19.47
C ASP A 160 -14.10 23.12 -20.33
N VAL A 161 -13.50 23.76 -21.32
CA VAL A 161 -14.13 24.46 -22.44
C VAL A 161 -14.59 23.44 -23.49
N LYS A 162 -15.83 23.57 -23.97
CA LYS A 162 -16.25 22.89 -25.20
C LYS A 162 -15.45 23.48 -26.37
N LEU A 163 -14.67 22.66 -27.08
CA LEU A 163 -14.32 22.95 -28.46
C LEU A 163 -15.62 22.79 -29.28
N HIS A 164 -16.35 23.88 -29.51
CA HIS A 164 -17.40 23.84 -30.53
C HIS A 164 -16.75 23.58 -31.89
N GLY A 165 -17.34 22.64 -32.62
CA GLY A 165 -16.79 22.09 -33.84
C GLY A 165 -16.45 23.16 -34.88
N ARG A 166 -15.50 22.82 -35.74
CA ARG A 166 -15.08 23.53 -36.94
C ARG A 166 -16.24 24.27 -37.64
N GLN A 167 -16.45 25.54 -37.32
CA GLN A 167 -16.95 26.55 -38.23
C GLN A 167 -16.00 27.72 -38.16
N GLU A 168 -15.55 28.15 -39.34
CA GLU A 168 -14.55 29.19 -39.52
C GLU A 168 -14.99 30.50 -38.85
N GLY A 169 -14.07 31.07 -38.05
CA GLY A 169 -14.13 32.48 -37.65
C GLY A 169 -14.71 32.78 -36.27
N THR A 170 -14.12 32.23 -35.19
CA THR A 170 -13.83 32.89 -33.89
C THR A 170 -13.45 31.81 -32.84
N ASN A 171 -12.14 31.61 -32.62
CA ASN A 171 -11.64 30.72 -31.56
C ASN A 171 -11.45 31.51 -30.27
N GLU A 172 -12.49 31.64 -29.44
CA GLU A 172 -12.34 32.02 -28.03
C GLU A 172 -12.47 30.77 -27.16
N SER A 173 -11.32 30.20 -26.75
CA SER A 173 -11.26 29.14 -25.75
C SER A 173 -11.35 29.75 -24.35
N SER A 174 -12.52 29.74 -23.73
CA SER A 174 -12.74 30.31 -22.38
C SER A 174 -12.53 29.27 -21.27
N VAL A 175 -11.29 29.05 -20.84
CA VAL A 175 -10.99 28.17 -19.69
C VAL A 175 -11.50 28.82 -18.40
N ARG A 176 -12.37 28.13 -17.66
CA ARG A 176 -12.83 28.60 -16.35
C ARG A 176 -12.06 27.91 -15.23
N ILE A 177 -11.45 28.73 -14.37
CA ILE A 177 -10.69 28.26 -13.21
C ILE A 177 -11.43 28.64 -11.93
N LEU A 178 -11.82 27.64 -11.14
CA LEU A 178 -12.39 27.85 -9.81
C LEU A 178 -11.28 27.89 -8.77
N LYS A 179 -11.24 28.97 -7.99
CA LYS A 179 -10.22 29.22 -6.96
C LYS A 179 -10.69 28.68 -5.61
N HIS A 180 -9.81 27.96 -4.90
CA HIS A 180 -10.04 27.57 -3.51
C HIS A 180 -9.56 28.63 -2.52
N SER A 181 -9.51 28.31 -1.22
CA SER A 181 -9.02 29.23 -0.19
C SER A 181 -7.58 29.66 -0.44
N VAL A 182 -7.35 30.98 -0.41
CA VAL A 182 -6.03 31.59 -0.50
C VAL A 182 -5.21 31.25 0.74
N GLN A 183 -3.95 30.86 0.55
CA GLN A 183 -3.04 30.50 1.62
C GLN A 183 -1.91 31.53 1.72
N ARG A 184 -1.72 32.10 2.92
CA ARG A 184 -0.63 33.01 3.28
C ARG A 184 -0.17 32.72 4.72
N ARG A 185 1.14 32.75 4.97
CA ARG A 185 1.68 32.72 6.34
C ARG A 185 1.59 34.13 6.95
N ALA A 186 1.29 34.24 8.24
CA ALA A 186 1.15 35.52 8.93
C ALA A 186 2.43 36.36 8.84
N GLU A 187 2.28 37.68 8.66
CA GLU A 187 3.35 38.65 8.40
C GLU A 187 4.39 38.80 9.53
N ALA A 188 4.14 38.19 10.70
CA ALA A 188 4.87 38.42 11.95
C ALA A 188 6.34 37.93 12.00
N LYS A 189 6.93 37.42 10.90
CA LYS A 189 8.30 36.88 10.88
C LYS A 189 9.34 37.73 10.13
N PHE A 190 8.96 38.85 9.53
CA PHE A 190 9.90 39.71 8.82
C PHE A 190 10.07 41.03 9.56
N PRO A 191 11.25 41.32 10.14
CA PRO A 191 11.56 42.64 10.64
C PRO A 191 11.30 43.67 9.53
N GLN A 192 10.58 44.73 9.88
CA GLN A 192 10.49 45.94 9.06
C GLN A 192 11.86 46.62 9.07
N ASP A 193 12.83 46.09 8.33
CA ASP A 193 13.99 46.90 7.97
C ASP A 193 13.60 47.77 6.78
N GLY A 194 13.55 49.06 7.07
CA GLY A 194 13.16 50.12 6.16
C GLY A 194 14.08 50.19 4.94
N MET A 195 13.64 49.55 3.87
CA MET A 195 13.77 50.10 2.52
C MET A 195 12.46 49.80 1.79
N ILE A 196 11.61 50.82 1.65
CA ILE A 196 10.65 50.89 0.55
C ILE A 196 11.49 51.08 -0.72
N GLY A 197 12.14 49.99 -1.15
CA GLY A 197 12.75 49.90 -2.46
C GLY A 197 11.64 49.85 -3.50
N LYS A 198 11.84 50.57 -4.61
CA LYS A 198 11.00 50.54 -5.81
C LYS A 198 10.40 49.15 -6.09
N LEU A 199 9.14 49.12 -6.53
CA LEU A 199 8.52 47.99 -7.23
C LEU A 199 9.56 47.35 -8.18
N SER A 200 9.86 46.06 -8.01
CA SER A 200 10.68 45.35 -8.99
C SER A 200 9.80 44.99 -10.18
N ASP A 201 10.12 45.47 -11.37
CA ASP A 201 9.34 45.26 -12.60
C ASP A 201 9.19 43.79 -13.05
N ASN A 202 9.73 42.78 -12.34
CA ASN A 202 9.80 41.38 -12.79
C ASN A 202 9.49 40.34 -11.69
N ALA A 203 8.31 40.40 -11.06
CA ALA A 203 7.83 39.27 -10.25
C ALA A 203 7.54 38.04 -11.13
N TYR A 204 7.89 36.83 -10.68
CA TYR A 204 7.56 35.59 -11.38
C TYR A 204 6.46 34.82 -10.64
N ASN A 205 5.53 34.25 -11.41
CA ASN A 205 4.42 33.42 -10.95
C ASN A 205 4.58 32.00 -11.51
N LEU A 206 4.13 30.99 -10.78
CA LEU A 206 4.23 29.58 -11.19
C LEU A 206 2.86 28.92 -11.17
N PHE A 207 2.47 28.34 -12.31
CA PHE A 207 1.28 27.50 -12.44
C PHE A 207 1.69 26.05 -12.68
N ALA A 208 1.25 25.12 -11.83
CA ALA A 208 1.53 23.70 -11.95
C ALA A 208 0.27 22.89 -12.22
N PHE A 209 0.33 21.92 -13.13
CA PHE A 209 -0.75 20.96 -13.36
C PHE A 209 -0.19 19.62 -13.86
N PRO A 210 -0.87 18.48 -13.62
CA PRO A 210 -0.40 17.19 -14.10
C PRO A 210 -0.78 16.98 -15.56
N SER A 211 0.07 16.33 -16.37
CA SER A 211 -0.35 15.92 -17.72
C SER A 211 -1.42 14.81 -17.66
N GLU A 212 -1.30 13.90 -16.69
CA GLU A 212 -2.30 12.89 -16.34
C GLU A 212 -2.44 12.80 -14.81
N CYS A 213 -3.67 12.89 -14.30
CA CYS A 213 -3.96 12.75 -12.89
C CYS A 213 -3.66 11.32 -12.41
N ASN A 214 -2.74 11.18 -11.46
CA ASN A 214 -2.37 9.89 -10.89
C ASN A 214 -3.48 9.22 -10.05
N PHE A 215 -4.51 10.00 -9.66
CA PHE A 215 -5.73 9.49 -9.02
C PHE A 215 -6.76 9.03 -10.05
N SER A 216 -7.27 9.91 -10.92
CA SER A 216 -8.41 9.59 -11.79
C SER A 216 -8.03 9.06 -13.17
N GLY A 217 -6.76 9.14 -13.57
CA GLY A 217 -6.34 8.87 -14.96
C GLY A 217 -6.79 9.93 -15.96
N GLN A 218 -7.33 11.06 -15.48
CA GLN A 218 -7.77 12.16 -16.33
C GLN A 218 -6.55 12.86 -16.94
N LYS A 219 -6.52 12.98 -18.27
CA LYS A 219 -5.54 13.78 -18.99
C LYS A 219 -5.94 15.25 -19.00
N PHE A 220 -4.98 16.14 -18.80
CA PHE A 220 -5.19 17.59 -18.89
C PHE A 220 -4.79 18.10 -20.27
N CYS A 221 -5.57 19.05 -20.81
CA CYS A 221 -5.25 19.68 -22.08
C CYS A 221 -3.97 20.51 -21.96
N LEU A 222 -2.95 20.19 -22.76
CA LEU A 222 -1.67 20.91 -22.74
C LEU A 222 -1.77 22.32 -23.35
N ASP A 223 -2.87 22.68 -24.04
CA ASP A 223 -3.12 24.06 -24.46
C ASP A 223 -3.20 25.03 -23.26
N LEU A 224 -3.44 24.51 -22.04
CA LEU A 224 -3.31 25.28 -20.80
C LEU A 224 -1.95 25.99 -20.67
N VAL A 225 -0.88 25.41 -21.22
CA VAL A 225 0.45 26.05 -21.23
C VAL A 225 0.39 27.41 -21.93
N LYS A 226 -0.27 27.50 -23.08
CA LYS A 226 -0.40 28.75 -23.85
C LYS A 226 -1.39 29.69 -23.18
N VAL A 227 -2.56 29.16 -22.82
CA VAL A 227 -3.64 29.92 -22.17
C VAL A 227 -3.16 30.64 -20.91
N ILE A 228 -2.38 29.98 -20.06
CA ILE A 228 -1.83 30.58 -18.84
C ILE A 228 -0.75 31.62 -19.17
N LYS A 229 0.10 31.40 -20.18
CA LYS A 229 1.18 32.33 -20.52
C LYS A 229 0.67 33.58 -21.23
N ASP A 230 -0.37 33.45 -22.05
CA ASP A 230 -0.86 34.52 -22.93
C ASP A 230 -2.02 35.32 -22.30
N ASP A 231 -2.91 34.66 -21.53
CA ASP A 231 -4.16 35.26 -21.03
C ASP A 231 -4.30 35.24 -19.50
N ALA A 232 -3.22 35.02 -18.74
CA ALA A 232 -3.25 34.92 -17.28
C ALA A 232 -4.01 36.06 -16.57
N GLN A 233 -3.90 37.30 -17.07
CA GLN A 233 -4.59 38.45 -16.47
C GLN A 233 -6.13 38.33 -16.54
N LYS A 234 -6.66 37.71 -17.60
CA LYS A 234 -8.11 37.44 -17.75
C LYS A 234 -8.55 36.27 -16.89
N ILE A 235 -7.70 35.26 -16.75
CA ILE A 235 -7.99 34.03 -16.01
C ILE A 235 -7.92 34.24 -14.50
N PHE A 236 -6.96 35.07 -14.07
CA PHE A 236 -6.68 35.33 -12.66
C PHE A 236 -7.00 36.78 -12.32
N GLU A 237 -8.29 37.10 -12.29
CA GLU A 237 -8.78 38.39 -11.75
C GLU A 237 -8.16 38.63 -10.36
N GLY A 238 -7.46 39.76 -10.21
CA GLY A 238 -6.75 40.16 -8.98
C GLY A 238 -5.28 39.74 -8.88
N SER A 239 -4.71 39.02 -9.85
CA SER A 239 -3.24 38.84 -9.92
C SER A 239 -2.60 40.15 -10.39
N GLN A 240 -1.96 40.87 -9.46
CA GLN A 240 -1.27 42.12 -9.77
C GLN A 240 0.13 41.81 -10.29
N GLY A 241 0.32 41.91 -11.61
CA GLY A 241 1.64 41.88 -12.25
C GLY A 241 2.38 40.53 -12.24
N GLY A 242 3.48 40.49 -12.98
CA GLY A 242 4.43 39.37 -13.01
C GLY A 242 4.26 38.36 -14.16
N GLN A 243 5.37 37.73 -14.53
CA GLN A 243 5.45 36.76 -15.63
C GLN A 243 5.05 35.35 -15.15
N TRP A 244 4.08 34.74 -15.83
CA TRP A 244 3.65 33.38 -15.55
C TRP A 244 4.55 32.34 -16.22
N MET A 245 5.05 31.41 -15.40
CA MET A 245 5.75 30.20 -15.81
C MET A 245 4.87 28.98 -15.59
N VAL A 246 5.01 27.98 -16.45
CA VAL A 246 4.17 26.77 -16.40
C VAL A 246 5.02 25.53 -16.14
N LEU A 247 4.62 24.78 -15.10
CA LEU A 247 5.17 23.48 -14.75
C LEU A 247 4.18 22.37 -15.07
N VAL A 248 4.60 21.41 -15.88
CA VAL A 248 3.84 20.19 -16.18
C VAL A 248 4.42 19.03 -15.37
N ASP A 249 3.61 18.50 -14.45
CA ASP A 249 3.91 17.22 -13.78
C ASP A 249 3.56 16.07 -14.75
N ALA A 250 4.57 15.62 -15.50
CA ALA A 250 4.45 14.57 -16.48
C ALA A 250 4.77 13.17 -15.92
N ALA A 251 4.98 13.04 -14.61
CA ALA A 251 5.45 11.79 -14.01
C ALA A 251 4.55 10.59 -14.32
N LYS A 252 3.23 10.80 -14.44
CA LYS A 252 2.28 9.74 -14.80
C LYS A 252 2.05 9.67 -16.32
N GLY A 253 1.77 10.80 -16.96
CA GLY A 253 1.36 10.84 -18.37
C GLY A 253 2.48 10.49 -19.35
N SER A 254 3.76 10.68 -18.99
CA SER A 254 4.88 10.37 -19.89
C SER A 254 4.92 8.93 -20.39
N ALA A 255 4.34 7.96 -19.67
CA ALA A 255 4.36 6.56 -20.11
C ALA A 255 3.49 6.29 -21.36
N THR A 256 2.48 7.12 -21.60
CA THR A 256 1.48 6.92 -22.67
C THR A 256 1.38 8.13 -23.60
N ASP A 257 1.59 9.33 -23.09
CA ASP A 257 1.35 10.59 -23.79
C ASP A 257 2.34 11.67 -23.30
N PRO A 258 3.62 11.57 -23.67
CA PRO A 258 4.62 12.56 -23.28
C PRO A 258 4.29 13.93 -23.87
N PRO A 259 4.42 15.03 -23.09
CA PRO A 259 4.24 16.38 -23.61
C PRO A 259 5.13 16.70 -24.81
N ASP A 260 4.53 17.17 -25.90
CA ASP A 260 5.24 17.69 -27.07
C ASP A 260 5.64 19.16 -26.84
N LEU A 261 6.92 19.38 -26.49
CA LEU A 261 7.45 20.69 -26.14
C LEU A 261 7.74 21.61 -27.34
N ALA A 262 7.67 21.09 -28.57
CA ALA A 262 7.64 21.93 -29.76
C ALA A 262 6.25 22.56 -29.95
N ARG A 263 5.19 21.81 -29.62
CA ARG A 263 3.80 22.28 -29.72
C ARG A 263 3.35 23.09 -28.49
N TYR A 264 3.79 22.70 -27.30
CA TYR A 264 3.38 23.24 -26.01
C TYR A 264 4.62 23.68 -25.21
N PRO A 265 5.09 24.93 -25.36
CA PRO A 265 6.38 25.34 -24.81
C PRO A 265 6.32 25.64 -23.30
N ALA A 266 6.16 24.58 -22.50
CA ALA A 266 6.16 24.62 -21.04
C ALA A 266 7.55 25.00 -20.52
N ASP A 267 7.58 25.68 -19.37
CA ASP A 267 8.84 26.17 -18.81
C ASP A 267 9.57 25.06 -18.04
N PHE A 268 8.81 24.19 -17.37
CA PHE A 268 9.31 23.06 -16.59
C PHE A 268 8.48 21.79 -16.87
N VAL A 269 9.13 20.67 -17.16
CA VAL A 269 8.50 19.34 -17.25
C VAL A 269 9.25 18.36 -16.36
N VAL A 270 8.54 17.72 -15.45
CA VAL A 270 9.12 16.77 -14.49
C VAL A 270 8.59 15.36 -14.71
N PHE A 271 9.45 14.36 -14.60
CA PHE A 271 9.06 12.96 -14.74
C PHE A 271 10.06 11.98 -14.09
N SER A 272 9.73 10.70 -14.06
CA SER A 272 10.59 9.62 -13.52
C SER A 272 10.67 8.45 -14.48
N PHE A 273 11.87 7.92 -14.73
CA PHE A 273 12.08 6.86 -15.73
C PHE A 273 11.40 5.54 -15.36
N TYR A 274 11.40 5.19 -14.07
CA TYR A 274 10.74 3.98 -13.57
C TYR A 274 9.22 3.96 -13.80
N LYS A 275 8.58 5.12 -14.03
CA LYS A 275 7.15 5.19 -14.36
C LYS A 275 6.88 4.97 -15.85
N ILE A 276 7.89 5.10 -16.71
CA ILE A 276 7.80 4.88 -18.15
C ILE A 276 8.11 3.40 -18.46
N PHE A 277 9.23 2.88 -17.96
CA PHE A 277 9.74 1.54 -18.31
C PHE A 277 10.36 0.77 -17.12
N GLY A 278 10.07 1.16 -15.88
CA GLY A 278 10.34 0.35 -14.68
C GLY A 278 11.76 0.38 -14.09
N TYR A 279 12.81 0.43 -14.91
CA TYR A 279 14.20 0.53 -14.44
C TYR A 279 14.96 1.64 -15.18
N PRO A 280 15.77 2.47 -14.52
CA PRO A 280 16.13 2.42 -13.10
C PRO A 280 15.13 3.14 -12.18
N THR A 281 15.01 2.66 -10.94
CA THR A 281 14.37 3.41 -9.84
C THR A 281 15.35 4.44 -9.27
N GLY A 282 14.83 5.49 -8.63
CA GLY A 282 15.67 6.55 -8.06
C GLY A 282 16.32 7.49 -9.09
N LEU A 283 15.82 7.51 -10.32
CA LEU A 283 16.24 8.45 -11.37
C LEU A 283 15.02 9.09 -12.05
N GLY A 284 15.11 10.39 -12.28
CA GLY A 284 14.16 11.17 -13.07
C GLY A 284 14.86 12.35 -13.71
N ALA A 285 14.09 13.25 -14.29
CA ALA A 285 14.65 14.46 -14.89
C ALA A 285 13.68 15.64 -14.83
N LEU A 286 14.29 16.83 -14.91
CA LEU A 286 13.65 18.09 -15.20
C LEU A 286 14.07 18.49 -16.62
N VAL A 287 13.11 18.53 -17.55
CA VAL A 287 13.30 19.19 -18.85
C VAL A 287 12.86 20.64 -18.66
N VAL A 288 13.79 21.56 -18.82
CA VAL A 288 13.57 22.98 -18.51
C VAL A 288 13.93 23.84 -19.71
N ARG A 289 13.12 24.86 -19.98
CA ARG A 289 13.41 25.85 -21.02
C ARG A 289 14.64 26.68 -20.60
N THR A 290 15.58 26.92 -21.51
CA THR A 290 16.85 27.60 -21.20
C THR A 290 16.67 28.92 -20.46
N GLU A 291 15.70 29.75 -20.88
CA GLU A 291 15.39 31.02 -20.19
C GLU A 291 14.78 30.83 -18.80
N ALA A 292 13.94 29.80 -18.63
CA ALA A 292 13.35 29.47 -17.34
C ALA A 292 14.38 28.87 -16.37
N ALA A 293 15.41 28.18 -16.87
CA ALA A 293 16.49 27.67 -16.04
C ALA A 293 17.36 28.80 -15.47
N ARG A 294 17.54 29.90 -16.22
CA ARG A 294 18.35 31.06 -15.79
C ARG A 294 17.76 31.81 -14.61
N ILE A 295 16.45 31.73 -14.39
CA ILE A 295 15.80 32.35 -13.23
C ILE A 295 15.89 31.47 -11.97
N LEU A 296 16.27 30.19 -12.10
CA LEU A 296 16.45 29.31 -10.95
C LEU A 296 17.76 29.64 -10.22
N THR A 297 17.65 30.16 -9.00
CA THR A 297 18.79 30.51 -8.14
C THR A 297 19.01 29.44 -7.08
N LYS A 298 20.09 28.67 -7.21
CA LYS A 298 20.45 27.63 -6.23
C LYS A 298 21.45 28.17 -5.22
N THR A 299 21.07 28.22 -3.94
CA THR A 299 21.98 28.68 -2.87
C THR A 299 23.08 27.65 -2.58
N TYR A 300 22.70 26.38 -2.43
CA TYR A 300 23.64 25.28 -2.18
C TYR A 300 24.60 25.05 -3.37
N PHE A 301 25.81 24.59 -3.07
CA PHE A 301 26.79 24.15 -4.06
C PHE A 301 27.51 22.89 -3.56
N SER A 302 27.95 22.07 -4.49
CA SER A 302 28.75 20.86 -4.28
C SER A 302 29.89 20.78 -5.30
N GLY A 303 30.83 19.85 -5.15
CA GLY A 303 32.01 19.75 -6.02
C GLY A 303 31.71 19.65 -7.52
N GLY A 304 30.55 19.07 -7.90
CA GLY A 304 30.09 19.01 -9.29
C GLY A 304 29.60 20.35 -9.86
N THR A 305 29.22 21.29 -9.00
CA THR A 305 28.56 22.56 -9.37
C THR A 305 29.48 23.78 -9.41
N VAL A 306 30.69 23.64 -8.87
CA VAL A 306 31.68 24.72 -8.81
C VAL A 306 32.93 24.38 -9.62
N SER A 307 33.54 25.42 -10.17
CA SER A 307 34.87 25.35 -10.77
C SER A 307 35.96 25.62 -9.72
N ALA A 308 35.65 26.42 -8.70
CA ALA A 308 36.52 26.68 -7.56
C ALA A 308 35.70 27.15 -6.35
N SER A 309 36.15 26.77 -5.15
CA SER A 309 35.70 27.34 -3.87
C SER A 309 36.89 27.39 -2.92
N ILE A 310 36.93 28.38 -2.04
CA ILE A 310 38.00 28.52 -1.04
C ILE A 310 37.39 28.25 0.34
N ALA A 311 38.11 27.50 1.19
CA ALA A 311 37.54 26.95 2.42
C ALA A 311 37.42 27.96 3.57
N ASP A 312 38.31 28.96 3.62
CA ASP A 312 38.45 29.92 4.70
C ASP A 312 37.98 31.34 4.34
N ILE A 313 37.49 31.55 3.11
CA ILE A 313 36.86 32.80 2.69
C ILE A 313 35.59 32.54 1.88
N ASP A 314 34.68 33.52 1.87
CA ASP A 314 33.45 33.48 1.07
C ASP A 314 33.73 33.72 -0.42
N PHE A 315 34.35 32.73 -1.06
CA PHE A 315 34.64 32.72 -2.49
C PHE A 315 34.13 31.43 -3.14
N ILE A 316 33.25 31.60 -4.13
CA ILE A 316 32.66 30.51 -4.92
C ILE A 316 32.62 30.93 -6.39
N LYS A 317 33.20 30.11 -7.27
CA LYS A 317 33.05 30.22 -8.72
C LYS A 317 32.23 29.04 -9.24
N ARG A 318 30.99 29.28 -9.64
CA ARG A 318 30.09 28.27 -10.24
C ARG A 318 30.53 27.91 -11.66
N ARG A 319 30.16 26.72 -12.11
CA ARG A 319 30.29 26.31 -13.51
C ARG A 319 29.34 27.10 -14.42
N GLU A 320 29.63 27.14 -15.72
CA GLU A 320 28.92 27.98 -16.68
C GLU A 320 27.67 27.31 -17.28
N HIS A 321 27.68 25.99 -17.42
CA HIS A 321 26.57 25.25 -18.01
C HIS A 321 25.43 25.00 -17.01
N ILE A 322 24.19 25.19 -17.46
CA ILE A 322 22.97 25.12 -16.63
C ILE A 322 22.85 23.79 -15.88
N GLU A 323 23.04 22.68 -16.59
CA GLU A 323 22.96 21.34 -16.01
C GLU A 323 24.01 21.14 -14.92
N GLN A 324 25.22 21.67 -15.11
CA GLN A 324 26.30 21.54 -14.13
C GLN A 324 26.03 22.37 -12.87
N VAL A 325 25.30 23.48 -12.97
CA VAL A 325 24.92 24.30 -11.80
C VAL A 325 23.80 23.63 -10.99
N LEU A 326 22.89 22.92 -11.67
CA LEU A 326 21.66 22.42 -11.06
C LEU A 326 21.77 20.95 -10.57
N GLU A 327 22.71 20.17 -11.13
CA GLU A 327 22.94 18.77 -10.75
C GLU A 327 23.96 18.65 -9.60
N ASP A 328 23.51 18.16 -8.44
CA ASP A 328 24.39 17.99 -7.28
C ASP A 328 25.28 16.76 -7.38
N GLY A 329 26.53 16.95 -6.97
CA GLY A 329 27.48 15.86 -6.77
C GLY A 329 27.78 15.06 -8.03
N THR A 330 28.16 13.80 -7.84
CA THR A 330 28.35 12.86 -8.94
C THR A 330 26.99 12.28 -9.33
N LEU A 331 26.62 12.46 -10.61
CA LEU A 331 25.41 11.88 -11.17
C LEU A 331 25.40 10.36 -11.03
N SER A 332 24.20 9.77 -10.98
CA SER A 332 24.01 8.32 -11.03
C SER A 332 24.27 7.78 -12.45
N PHE A 333 25.50 7.90 -12.93
CA PHE A 333 25.89 7.73 -14.34
C PHE A 333 25.62 6.33 -14.89
N LEU A 334 25.72 5.27 -14.09
CA LEU A 334 25.35 3.91 -14.50
C LEU A 334 23.84 3.77 -14.72
N ALA A 335 23.04 4.39 -13.85
CA ALA A 335 21.59 4.43 -14.00
C ALA A 335 21.20 5.27 -15.22
N ILE A 336 21.86 6.40 -15.45
CA ILE A 336 21.67 7.24 -16.64
C ILE A 336 22.03 6.45 -17.91
N ALA A 337 23.16 5.74 -17.93
CA ALA A 337 23.53 4.89 -19.07
C ALA A 337 22.48 3.81 -19.36
N SER A 338 21.83 3.30 -18.31
CA SER A 338 20.80 2.26 -18.42
C SER A 338 19.50 2.72 -19.07
N ILE A 339 19.17 4.03 -19.04
CA ILE A 339 17.86 4.51 -19.53
C ILE A 339 17.67 4.27 -21.02
N ARG A 340 18.77 4.22 -21.80
CA ARG A 340 18.71 4.01 -23.25
C ARG A 340 18.04 2.69 -23.61
N HIS A 341 18.25 1.67 -22.79
CA HIS A 341 17.66 0.35 -23.01
C HIS A 341 16.16 0.35 -22.71
N GLY A 342 15.72 1.16 -21.74
CA GLY A 342 14.30 1.39 -21.48
C GLY A 342 13.62 2.13 -22.64
N PHE A 343 14.24 3.21 -23.13
CA PHE A 343 13.74 3.92 -24.31
C PHE A 343 13.68 3.04 -25.55
N ASN A 344 14.67 2.17 -25.80
CA ASN A 344 14.62 1.23 -26.93
C ASN A 344 13.37 0.34 -26.89
N VAL A 345 12.92 -0.09 -25.70
CA VAL A 345 11.68 -0.85 -25.55
C VAL A 345 10.47 0.00 -25.89
N ILE A 346 10.42 1.24 -25.38
CA ILE A 346 9.32 2.17 -25.66
C ILE A 346 9.26 2.56 -27.14
N ASP A 347 10.40 2.79 -27.78
CA ASP A 347 10.51 3.15 -29.19
C ASP A 347 10.08 1.98 -30.09
N ALA A 348 10.45 0.74 -29.72
CA ALA A 348 10.03 -0.46 -30.45
C ALA A 348 8.52 -0.70 -30.40
N LEU A 349 7.86 -0.36 -29.27
CA LEU A 349 6.41 -0.47 -29.13
C LEU A 349 5.68 0.77 -29.63
N THR A 350 6.34 1.93 -29.62
CA THR A 350 5.81 3.29 -29.80
C THR A 350 4.84 3.73 -28.68
N THR A 351 4.97 4.97 -28.21
CA THR A 351 4.09 5.55 -27.18
C THR A 351 2.62 5.58 -27.59
N SER A 352 2.34 5.87 -28.87
CA SER A 352 0.99 5.87 -29.42
C SER A 352 0.33 4.49 -29.35
N ALA A 353 1.02 3.41 -29.71
CA ALA A 353 0.45 2.07 -29.60
C ALA A 353 0.28 1.64 -28.14
N ILE A 354 1.23 1.98 -27.25
CA ILE A 354 1.09 1.73 -25.80
C ILE A 354 -0.16 2.44 -25.25
N SER A 355 -0.37 3.70 -25.63
CA SER A 355 -1.56 4.47 -25.22
C SER A 355 -2.85 3.79 -25.70
N ARG A 356 -2.97 3.45 -26.99
CA ARG A 356 -4.16 2.79 -27.54
C ARG A 356 -4.42 1.43 -26.89
N HIS A 357 -3.38 0.61 -26.74
CA HIS A 357 -3.47 -0.70 -26.11
C HIS A 357 -3.95 -0.60 -24.66
N THR A 358 -3.29 0.21 -23.83
CA THR A 358 -3.64 0.32 -22.41
C THR A 358 -4.99 1.00 -22.20
N THR A 359 -5.36 1.98 -23.02
CA THR A 359 -6.67 2.62 -22.98
C THR A 359 -7.79 1.67 -23.40
N SER A 360 -7.57 0.80 -24.41
CA SER A 360 -8.59 -0.18 -24.81
C SER A 360 -8.95 -1.16 -23.69
N LEU A 361 -7.95 -1.67 -22.96
CA LEU A 361 -8.14 -2.50 -21.77
C LEU A 361 -8.89 -1.75 -20.67
N ALA A 362 -8.49 -0.50 -20.39
CA ALA A 362 -9.16 0.31 -19.38
C ALA A 362 -10.61 0.64 -19.76
N ALA A 363 -10.87 0.95 -21.04
CA ALA A 363 -12.22 1.20 -21.54
C ALA A 363 -13.10 -0.05 -21.42
N TYR A 364 -12.59 -1.22 -21.82
CA TYR A 364 -13.30 -2.49 -21.67
C TYR A 364 -13.70 -2.76 -20.21
N VAL A 365 -12.73 -2.74 -19.29
CA VAL A 365 -12.98 -3.00 -17.87
C VAL A 365 -13.92 -1.97 -17.26
N ARG A 366 -13.77 -0.70 -17.61
CA ARG A 366 -14.66 0.37 -17.13
C ARG A 366 -16.11 0.11 -17.53
N ASN A 367 -16.37 -0.28 -18.78
CA ASN A 367 -17.72 -0.60 -19.27
C ASN A 367 -18.32 -1.76 -18.49
N MET A 368 -17.56 -2.85 -18.36
CA MET A 368 -18.02 -4.04 -17.63
C MET A 368 -18.30 -3.71 -16.15
N MET A 369 -17.46 -2.90 -15.51
CA MET A 369 -17.67 -2.47 -14.12
C MET A 369 -18.89 -1.58 -13.93
N MET A 370 -19.26 -0.75 -14.91
CA MET A 370 -20.48 0.07 -14.87
C MET A 370 -21.75 -0.78 -14.93
N ASP A 371 -21.69 -1.92 -15.62
CA ASP A 371 -22.80 -2.85 -15.77
C ASP A 371 -22.94 -3.84 -14.60
N LEU A 372 -21.91 -3.96 -13.73
CA LEU A 372 -21.94 -4.82 -12.56
C LEU A 372 -22.96 -4.33 -11.52
N LYS A 373 -24.01 -5.13 -11.33
CA LYS A 373 -25.08 -4.90 -10.36
C LYS A 373 -25.24 -6.07 -9.40
N HIS A 374 -25.59 -5.76 -8.17
CA HIS A 374 -26.17 -6.74 -7.26
C HIS A 374 -27.55 -7.16 -7.79
N GLU A 375 -28.05 -8.29 -7.32
CA GLU A 375 -29.38 -8.76 -7.73
C GLU A 375 -30.52 -7.80 -7.38
N ASN A 376 -30.39 -7.01 -6.31
CA ASN A 376 -31.34 -5.96 -5.96
C ASN A 376 -31.24 -4.70 -6.86
N GLY A 377 -30.44 -4.75 -7.92
CA GLY A 377 -30.26 -3.70 -8.91
C GLY A 377 -29.26 -2.59 -8.51
N VAL A 378 -28.73 -2.60 -7.29
CA VAL A 378 -27.72 -1.63 -6.84
C VAL A 378 -26.40 -1.87 -7.56
N ASN A 379 -25.78 -0.81 -8.10
CA ASN A 379 -24.47 -0.89 -8.75
C ASN A 379 -23.39 -1.29 -7.75
N VAL A 380 -22.55 -2.24 -8.15
CA VAL A 380 -21.44 -2.75 -7.33
C VAL A 380 -20.29 -1.75 -7.29
N CYS A 381 -20.02 -1.07 -8.41
CA CYS A 381 -18.88 -0.17 -8.55
C CYS A 381 -19.32 1.30 -8.56
N THR A 382 -18.57 2.15 -7.85
CA THR A 382 -18.57 3.62 -8.04
C THR A 382 -17.22 4.02 -8.61
N ILE A 383 -17.19 4.41 -9.88
CA ILE A 383 -15.96 4.80 -10.60
C ILE A 383 -15.78 6.32 -10.52
N TYR A 384 -14.55 6.77 -10.27
CA TYR A 384 -14.19 8.19 -10.17
C TYR A 384 -13.44 8.66 -11.41
N GLY A 385 -13.71 9.90 -11.83
CA GLY A 385 -13.14 10.53 -13.02
C GLY A 385 -14.15 11.49 -13.67
N ARG A 386 -13.69 12.27 -14.65
CA ARG A 386 -14.56 13.20 -15.40
C ARG A 386 -15.43 12.45 -16.40
N ASP A 387 -16.69 12.87 -16.51
CA ASP A 387 -17.70 12.46 -17.52
C ASP A 387 -17.91 10.94 -17.69
N ILE A 388 -18.37 10.28 -16.62
CA ILE A 388 -18.82 8.87 -16.60
C ILE A 388 -19.83 8.58 -17.73
N ALA A 389 -20.57 9.57 -18.22
CA ALA A 389 -21.59 9.42 -19.24
C ALA A 389 -21.06 9.29 -20.68
N LYS A 390 -19.79 9.60 -20.96
CA LYS A 390 -19.18 9.49 -22.30
C LYS A 390 -18.24 8.28 -22.38
N VAL A 391 -18.82 7.10 -22.24
CA VAL A 391 -18.20 5.77 -22.08
C VAL A 391 -17.45 5.25 -23.32
N LEU A 392 -17.30 6.07 -24.37
CA LEU A 392 -16.80 5.62 -25.67
C LEU A 392 -15.49 6.25 -26.13
N SER A 393 -14.95 7.27 -25.45
CA SER A 393 -13.75 7.93 -25.95
C SER A 393 -12.46 7.32 -25.38
N LEU A 394 -11.50 7.08 -26.28
CA LEU A 394 -10.11 6.75 -25.97
C LEU A 394 -9.35 7.91 -25.27
N ASP A 395 -10.06 8.98 -24.88
CA ASP A 395 -9.48 10.18 -24.26
C ASP A 395 -9.11 9.97 -22.78
N LEU A 396 -9.63 8.91 -22.14
CA LEU A 396 -9.30 8.53 -20.77
C LEU A 396 -8.02 7.67 -20.74
N GLY A 397 -7.18 7.88 -19.72
CA GLY A 397 -5.94 7.11 -19.56
C GLY A 397 -6.17 5.64 -19.16
N ALA A 398 -5.06 4.92 -18.98
CA ALA A 398 -5.00 3.50 -18.62
C ALA A 398 -5.41 3.19 -17.17
N THR A 399 -5.91 4.19 -16.43
CA THR A 399 -6.17 4.12 -14.99
C THR A 399 -7.67 4.11 -14.72
N ILE A 400 -8.10 3.26 -13.77
CA ILE A 400 -9.48 3.22 -13.27
C ILE A 400 -9.41 3.27 -11.75
N THR A 401 -10.10 4.24 -11.17
CA THR A 401 -10.19 4.41 -9.71
C THR A 401 -11.64 4.29 -9.28
N PHE A 402 -11.89 3.51 -8.24
CA PHE A 402 -13.23 3.13 -7.84
C PHE A 402 -13.32 2.74 -6.36
N ASN A 403 -14.54 2.74 -5.83
CA ASN A 403 -14.91 2.08 -4.59
C ASN A 403 -16.04 1.08 -4.86
N LEU A 404 -16.17 0.05 -4.02
CA LEU A 404 -17.19 -0.99 -4.16
C LEU A 404 -18.28 -0.83 -3.10
N ARG A 405 -19.52 -1.05 -3.50
CA ARG A 405 -20.71 -1.03 -2.63
C ARG A 405 -21.18 -2.45 -2.35
N ARG A 406 -21.82 -2.63 -1.19
CA ARG A 406 -22.58 -3.81 -0.80
C ARG A 406 -24.02 -3.68 -1.29
N ALA A 407 -24.75 -4.80 -1.28
CA ALA A 407 -26.17 -4.81 -1.64
C ALA A 407 -27.02 -3.87 -0.78
N ASP A 408 -26.66 -3.65 0.49
CA ASP A 408 -27.34 -2.71 1.39
C ASP A 408 -26.98 -1.22 1.15
N GLY A 409 -26.09 -0.94 0.19
CA GLY A 409 -25.60 0.40 -0.13
C GLY A 409 -24.39 0.87 0.68
N SER A 410 -23.94 0.11 1.68
CA SER A 410 -22.71 0.40 2.44
C SER A 410 -21.44 0.14 1.61
N TRP A 411 -20.29 0.67 2.05
CA TRP A 411 -19.02 0.57 1.31
C TRP A 411 -18.16 -0.61 1.75
N TYR A 412 -17.64 -1.38 0.80
CA TYR A 412 -16.46 -2.23 1.06
C TYR A 412 -15.24 -1.35 1.34
N GLY A 413 -14.49 -1.67 2.39
CA GLY A 413 -13.24 -0.97 2.69
C GLY A 413 -12.18 -1.29 1.64
N TYR A 414 -11.39 -0.30 1.20
CA TYR A 414 -10.39 -0.54 0.16
C TYR A 414 -9.33 -1.56 0.59
N HIS A 415 -9.01 -1.67 1.89
CA HIS A 415 -8.06 -2.65 2.40
C HIS A 415 -8.65 -4.08 2.43
N GLU A 416 -9.96 -4.21 2.62
CA GLU A 416 -10.68 -5.48 2.38
C GLU A 416 -10.53 -5.91 0.91
N VAL A 417 -10.70 -4.98 -0.03
CA VAL A 417 -10.55 -5.26 -1.47
C VAL A 417 -9.12 -5.69 -1.81
N GLU A 418 -8.11 -4.99 -1.28
CA GLU A 418 -6.69 -5.31 -1.46
C GLU A 418 -6.34 -6.72 -0.96
N LYS A 419 -6.79 -7.07 0.26
CA LYS A 419 -6.55 -8.40 0.83
C LYS A 419 -7.12 -9.50 -0.07
N LEU A 420 -8.34 -9.32 -0.56
CA LEU A 420 -8.99 -10.28 -1.44
C LEU A 420 -8.32 -10.35 -2.82
N ALA A 421 -7.93 -9.21 -3.38
CA ALA A 421 -7.19 -9.16 -4.64
C ALA A 421 -5.86 -9.92 -4.53
N CYS A 422 -5.10 -9.71 -3.44
CA CYS A 422 -3.87 -10.46 -3.16
C CYS A 422 -4.12 -11.98 -3.09
N LEU A 423 -5.20 -12.42 -2.44
CA LEU A 423 -5.57 -13.84 -2.39
C LEU A 423 -5.92 -14.40 -3.78
N SER A 424 -6.53 -13.59 -4.64
CA SER A 424 -6.80 -13.96 -6.03
C SER A 424 -5.58 -13.86 -6.96
N GLY A 425 -4.42 -13.40 -6.46
CA GLY A 425 -3.21 -13.20 -7.26
C GLY A 425 -3.29 -11.96 -8.16
N ILE A 426 -3.98 -10.91 -7.70
CA ILE A 426 -4.10 -9.60 -8.34
C ILE A 426 -3.38 -8.58 -7.47
N GLN A 427 -2.46 -7.83 -8.09
CA GLN A 427 -1.73 -6.72 -7.47
C GLN A 427 -2.35 -5.42 -7.93
N LEU A 428 -2.91 -4.65 -7.00
CA LEU A 428 -3.53 -3.35 -7.24
C LEU A 428 -3.12 -2.37 -6.14
N ARG A 429 -3.51 -1.10 -6.26
CA ARG A 429 -3.15 -0.07 -5.26
C ARG A 429 -4.37 0.49 -4.57
N THR A 430 -4.21 0.89 -3.31
CA THR A 430 -5.27 1.50 -2.49
C THR A 430 -4.84 2.81 -1.83
N GLY A 431 -5.81 3.57 -1.31
CA GLY A 431 -5.62 4.84 -0.61
C GLY A 431 -5.86 6.08 -1.50
N CYS A 432 -5.14 7.17 -1.24
CA CYS A 432 -5.25 8.44 -2.00
C CYS A 432 -4.17 8.60 -3.10
N PHE A 433 -3.31 7.59 -3.31
CA PHE A 433 -2.27 7.57 -4.36
C PHE A 433 -1.32 8.78 -4.41
N CYS A 434 -1.09 9.44 -3.27
CA CYS A 434 -0.34 10.69 -3.18
C CYS A 434 -0.98 11.88 -3.89
N ASN A 435 -2.30 11.88 -4.10
CA ASN A 435 -3.07 12.99 -4.68
C ASN A 435 -4.18 13.41 -3.69
N PRO A 436 -3.84 14.06 -2.57
CA PRO A 436 -4.80 14.35 -1.49
C PRO A 436 -5.97 15.25 -1.95
N GLY A 437 -5.69 16.24 -2.81
CA GLY A 437 -6.73 17.13 -3.36
C GLY A 437 -7.73 16.37 -4.23
N ALA A 438 -7.24 15.54 -5.17
CA ALA A 438 -8.09 14.66 -5.99
C ALA A 438 -8.90 13.70 -5.13
N CYS A 439 -8.26 13.07 -4.13
CA CYS A 439 -8.91 12.14 -3.22
C CYS A 439 -10.09 12.80 -2.51
N ALA A 440 -9.86 13.98 -1.89
CA ALA A 440 -10.92 14.72 -1.22
C ALA A 440 -12.04 15.14 -2.17
N LYS A 441 -11.68 15.67 -3.35
CA LYS A 441 -12.61 16.10 -4.40
C LYS A 441 -13.53 14.98 -4.87
N TYR A 442 -12.97 13.84 -5.27
CA TYR A 442 -13.76 12.75 -5.85
C TYR A 442 -14.54 11.95 -4.79
N LEU A 443 -14.05 11.87 -3.55
CA LEU A 443 -14.75 11.21 -2.45
C LEU A 443 -15.78 12.11 -1.74
N GLY A 444 -15.85 13.40 -2.08
CA GLY A 444 -16.77 14.35 -1.44
C GLY A 444 -16.44 14.59 0.05
N LEU A 445 -15.13 14.63 0.37
CA LEU A 445 -14.64 14.89 1.72
C LEU A 445 -14.43 16.40 1.90
N SER A 446 -15.08 16.96 2.92
CA SER A 446 -14.90 18.36 3.32
C SER A 446 -13.61 18.56 4.13
N HIS A 447 -13.17 19.81 4.29
CA HIS A 447 -12.04 20.14 5.18
C HIS A 447 -12.28 19.64 6.62
N SER A 448 -13.51 19.78 7.13
CA SER A 448 -13.90 19.25 8.45
C SER A 448 -13.85 17.72 8.50
N ASP A 449 -14.25 17.03 7.42
CA ASP A 449 -14.15 15.56 7.37
C ASP A 449 -12.68 15.14 7.46
N LEU A 450 -11.78 15.80 6.72
CA LEU A 450 -10.35 15.49 6.72
C LEU A 450 -9.69 15.73 8.08
N LEU A 451 -9.99 16.86 8.71
CA LEU A 451 -9.48 17.19 10.06
C LEU A 451 -10.03 16.22 11.11
N SER A 452 -11.33 15.96 11.10
CA SER A 452 -11.96 15.01 12.02
C SER A 452 -11.43 13.59 11.84
N ASN A 453 -11.16 13.17 10.59
CA ASN A 453 -10.55 11.87 10.33
C ASN A 453 -9.13 11.81 10.92
N TYR A 454 -8.32 12.84 10.71
CA TYR A 454 -6.97 12.92 11.28
C TYR A 454 -6.98 12.92 12.82
N GLU A 455 -7.86 13.70 13.45
CA GLU A 455 -8.07 13.72 14.91
C GLU A 455 -8.55 12.37 15.44
N ALA A 456 -9.36 11.65 14.67
CA ALA A 456 -9.73 10.26 14.95
C ALA A 456 -8.56 9.28 14.76
N GLY A 457 -7.37 9.77 14.40
CA GLY A 457 -6.14 9.00 14.18
C GLY A 457 -6.07 8.36 12.80
N HIS A 458 -6.76 8.91 11.79
CA HIS A 458 -6.70 8.40 10.43
C HIS A 458 -5.41 8.82 9.70
N VAL A 459 -4.72 7.86 9.10
CA VAL A 459 -3.59 8.08 8.19
C VAL A 459 -3.76 7.22 6.94
N CYS A 460 -3.14 7.63 5.82
CA CYS A 460 -3.28 6.97 4.51
C CYS A 460 -2.97 5.45 4.47
N TRP A 461 -2.42 4.87 5.54
CA TRP A 461 -1.96 3.48 5.63
C TRP A 461 -2.54 2.73 6.84
N ASP A 462 -3.60 3.25 7.46
CA ASP A 462 -4.29 2.53 8.53
C ASP A 462 -5.43 1.63 8.03
N ASP A 463 -6.08 0.92 8.95
CA ASP A 463 -7.21 0.04 8.68
C ASP A 463 -8.59 0.76 8.70
N LYS A 464 -8.63 2.10 8.64
CA LYS A 464 -9.87 2.90 8.74
C LYS A 464 -10.35 3.36 7.36
N ASP A 465 -10.83 2.40 6.58
CA ASP A 465 -11.20 2.63 5.18
C ASP A 465 -12.52 3.41 5.00
N VAL A 466 -13.42 3.36 5.99
CA VAL A 466 -14.74 4.00 5.96
C VAL A 466 -14.99 4.68 7.30
N LEU A 467 -15.13 6.00 7.29
CA LEU A 467 -15.42 6.80 8.47
C LEU A 467 -16.71 7.59 8.24
N HIS A 468 -17.62 7.54 9.22
CA HIS A 468 -18.93 8.20 9.14
C HIS A 468 -19.73 7.87 7.86
N GLY A 469 -19.60 6.65 7.35
CA GLY A 469 -20.28 6.19 6.13
C GLY A 469 -19.66 6.67 4.81
N LYS A 470 -18.53 7.38 4.85
CA LYS A 470 -17.77 7.82 3.67
C LYS A 470 -16.45 7.04 3.55
N PRO A 471 -16.05 6.63 2.34
CA PRO A 471 -14.70 6.11 2.10
C PRO A 471 -13.66 7.19 2.38
N THR A 472 -12.54 6.81 2.98
CA THR A 472 -11.39 7.69 3.24
C THR A 472 -10.32 7.61 2.15
N GLY A 473 -10.46 6.63 1.24
CA GLY A 473 -9.59 6.38 0.10
C GLY A 473 -10.30 5.51 -0.94
N ALA A 474 -9.58 5.19 -2.03
CA ALA A 474 -10.13 4.42 -3.15
C ALA A 474 -9.24 3.23 -3.52
N VAL A 475 -9.73 2.40 -4.44
CA VAL A 475 -8.98 1.35 -5.12
C VAL A 475 -8.62 1.85 -6.52
N ARG A 476 -7.37 1.64 -6.96
CA ARG A 476 -6.90 1.99 -8.30
C ARG A 476 -6.29 0.78 -8.98
N ILE A 477 -6.73 0.55 -10.22
CA ILE A 477 -6.08 -0.32 -11.17
C ILE A 477 -5.53 0.50 -12.33
N SER A 478 -4.43 0.03 -12.91
CA SER A 478 -3.76 0.68 -14.03
C SER A 478 -3.07 -0.36 -14.91
N PHE A 479 -3.41 -0.35 -16.19
CA PHE A 479 -2.83 -1.24 -17.18
C PHE A 479 -1.48 -0.71 -17.66
N GLY A 480 -0.57 -1.63 -17.97
CA GLY A 480 0.74 -1.33 -18.52
C GLY A 480 0.91 -1.90 -19.92
N TYR A 481 2.01 -1.56 -20.56
CA TYR A 481 2.31 -2.03 -21.92
C TYR A 481 2.43 -3.57 -22.04
N MET A 482 2.53 -4.27 -20.90
CA MET A 482 2.58 -5.74 -20.80
C MET A 482 1.27 -6.40 -20.38
N SER A 483 0.21 -5.61 -20.11
CA SER A 483 -1.07 -6.13 -19.65
C SER A 483 -1.83 -6.80 -20.80
N THR A 484 -2.59 -7.85 -20.50
CA THR A 484 -3.37 -8.56 -21.53
C THR A 484 -4.86 -8.51 -21.26
N PHE A 485 -5.66 -8.94 -22.24
CA PHE A 485 -7.10 -9.16 -22.07
C PHE A 485 -7.40 -10.14 -20.92
N GLU A 486 -6.58 -11.18 -20.75
CA GLU A 486 -6.72 -12.17 -19.68
C GLU A 486 -6.48 -11.56 -18.29
N ASP A 487 -5.55 -10.59 -18.17
CA ASP A 487 -5.38 -9.81 -16.93
C ASP A 487 -6.68 -9.04 -16.60
N ALA A 488 -7.30 -8.40 -17.61
CA ALA A 488 -8.55 -7.68 -17.47
C ALA A 488 -9.73 -8.59 -17.09
N GLU A 489 -9.91 -9.72 -17.77
CA GLU A 489 -10.98 -10.69 -17.47
C GLU A 489 -10.83 -11.32 -16.09
N LYS A 490 -9.60 -11.64 -15.68
CA LYS A 490 -9.34 -12.20 -14.35
C LYS A 490 -9.69 -11.19 -13.25
N PHE A 491 -9.44 -9.91 -13.48
CA PHE A 491 -9.88 -8.84 -12.58
C PHE A 491 -11.40 -8.68 -12.53
N LEU A 492 -12.08 -8.69 -13.68
CA LEU A 492 -13.54 -8.63 -13.74
C LEU A 492 -14.21 -9.83 -13.06
N SER A 493 -13.69 -11.03 -13.32
CA SER A 493 -14.13 -12.27 -12.67
C SER A 493 -13.95 -12.20 -11.14
N PHE A 494 -12.81 -11.64 -10.69
CA PHE A 494 -12.57 -11.38 -9.28
C PHE A 494 -13.63 -10.45 -8.68
N LEU A 495 -13.99 -9.36 -9.37
CA LEU A 495 -15.03 -8.45 -8.89
C LEU A 495 -16.39 -9.15 -8.79
N GLU A 496 -16.74 -9.92 -9.82
CA GLU A 496 -18.01 -10.66 -9.86
C GLU A 496 -18.10 -11.69 -8.73
N ILE A 497 -17.10 -12.55 -8.60
CA ILE A 497 -17.09 -13.64 -7.62
C ILE A 497 -17.02 -13.09 -6.19
N SER A 498 -16.23 -12.05 -5.96
CA SER A 498 -15.89 -11.60 -4.61
C SER A 498 -16.85 -10.55 -4.05
N PHE A 499 -17.56 -9.78 -4.89
CA PHE A 499 -18.34 -8.64 -4.41
C PHE A 499 -19.79 -8.61 -4.89
N VAL A 500 -20.17 -9.38 -5.93
CA VAL A 500 -21.56 -9.43 -6.38
C VAL A 500 -22.35 -10.44 -5.55
N ALA A 501 -23.30 -9.94 -4.75
CA ALA A 501 -24.29 -10.78 -4.09
C ALA A 501 -25.27 -11.39 -5.11
N LYS A 502 -25.33 -12.72 -5.20
CA LYS A 502 -26.33 -13.52 -5.92
C LYS A 502 -27.26 -14.18 -4.90
N HIS A 503 -28.56 -14.28 -5.15
CA HIS A 503 -29.51 -14.96 -4.26
C HIS A 503 -28.97 -16.34 -3.94
N LYS A 504 -28.93 -16.69 -2.65
CA LYS A 504 -28.96 -18.11 -2.32
C LYS A 504 -30.32 -18.61 -2.80
N SER A 505 -30.35 -19.30 -3.94
CA SER A 505 -31.51 -20.12 -4.29
C SER A 505 -31.73 -21.07 -3.11
N SER A 506 -32.83 -20.85 -2.41
CA SER A 506 -33.36 -21.75 -1.40
C SER A 506 -33.83 -23.03 -2.07
N ASN A 507 -32.89 -23.89 -2.48
CA ASN A 507 -33.14 -25.28 -2.82
C ASN A 507 -32.26 -26.14 -1.91
N GLY A 508 -32.76 -26.30 -0.69
CA GLY A 508 -32.17 -27.08 0.38
C GLY A 508 -32.89 -26.72 1.67
N LYS A 509 -34.02 -27.39 1.92
CA LYS A 509 -34.82 -27.24 3.15
C LYS A 509 -33.92 -27.32 4.38
N CYS A 510 -33.71 -26.20 5.05
CA CYS A 510 -33.51 -26.16 6.49
C CYS A 510 -34.28 -24.93 6.98
N GLN A 511 -35.53 -25.18 7.36
CA GLN A 511 -36.35 -24.19 8.04
C GLN A 511 -35.62 -23.82 9.34
N LEU A 512 -35.07 -22.62 9.41
CA LEU A 512 -34.81 -21.95 10.69
C LEU A 512 -36.19 -21.63 11.27
N SER A 513 -36.70 -22.52 12.12
CA SER A 513 -37.85 -22.24 12.96
C SER A 513 -37.44 -21.21 14.01
N THR A 514 -37.84 -19.96 13.79
CA THR A 514 -37.96 -18.95 14.84
C THR A 514 -39.16 -19.33 15.71
N GLU A 515 -38.94 -20.16 16.72
CA GLU A 515 -39.86 -20.26 17.86
C GLU A 515 -39.29 -19.41 19.00
N ALA A 516 -39.99 -18.34 19.32
CA ALA A 516 -39.76 -17.56 20.53
C ALA A 516 -40.22 -18.41 21.73
N VAL A 517 -39.27 -18.79 22.59
CA VAL A 517 -39.57 -19.46 23.87
C VAL A 517 -39.74 -18.38 24.95
N PRO A 518 -40.82 -18.42 25.76
CA PRO A 518 -41.05 -17.41 26.79
C PRO A 518 -40.14 -17.61 28.01
N LEU A 519 -39.66 -16.48 28.53
CA LEU A 519 -38.91 -16.34 29.78
C LEU A 519 -39.71 -16.88 30.98
N SER A 520 -39.19 -17.91 31.64
CA SER A 520 -39.31 -18.08 33.10
C SER A 520 -38.32 -19.12 33.64
N GLY A 521 -37.59 -18.77 34.70
CA GLY A 521 -37.10 -19.72 35.70
C GLY A 521 -35.69 -20.33 35.53
N ILE A 522 -34.69 -19.67 36.14
CA ILE A 522 -33.55 -20.21 36.90
C ILE A 522 -33.05 -21.63 36.54
N GLY A 523 -31.81 -21.70 36.04
CA GLY A 523 -30.97 -22.91 36.09
C GLY A 523 -30.12 -23.08 34.85
N TRP A 524 -28.84 -23.46 35.03
CA TRP A 524 -27.94 -23.96 33.99
C TRP A 524 -28.61 -25.10 33.21
N GLN A 525 -29.39 -24.79 32.16
CA GLN A 525 -30.05 -25.81 31.35
C GLN A 525 -29.07 -26.36 30.32
N GLN A 526 -28.67 -27.59 30.61
CA GLN A 526 -27.88 -28.55 29.88
C GLN A 526 -28.31 -28.65 28.40
N LEU A 527 -27.65 -27.90 27.52
CA LEU A 527 -27.60 -28.23 26.09
C LEU A 527 -26.74 -29.50 25.97
N ALA A 528 -27.39 -30.66 25.93
CA ALA A 528 -26.77 -31.96 25.69
C ALA A 528 -26.21 -32.04 24.25
N GLY A 529 -25.06 -31.44 24.03
CA GLY A 529 -24.07 -31.87 23.05
C GLY A 529 -22.78 -32.18 23.82
N ASN A 530 -22.21 -33.37 23.64
CA ASN A 530 -20.96 -33.78 24.31
C ASN A 530 -19.75 -32.99 23.75
N VAL A 531 -19.70 -31.68 24.00
CA VAL A 531 -18.55 -30.84 23.63
C VAL A 531 -17.45 -31.06 24.67
N GLN A 532 -16.28 -31.48 24.20
CA GLN A 532 -15.15 -31.77 25.07
C GLN A 532 -13.89 -31.03 24.61
N LEU A 533 -13.04 -30.67 25.56
CA LEU A 533 -11.72 -30.12 25.29
C LEU A 533 -10.81 -31.21 24.74
N LYS A 534 -10.43 -31.10 23.47
CA LYS A 534 -9.64 -32.08 22.72
C LYS A 534 -8.13 -31.87 22.86
N SER A 535 -7.68 -30.62 22.88
CA SER A 535 -6.26 -30.30 22.92
C SER A 535 -6.00 -28.95 23.58
N ILE A 536 -4.89 -28.87 24.32
CA ILE A 536 -4.33 -27.64 24.89
C ILE A 536 -2.98 -27.40 24.24
N MET A 537 -2.79 -26.19 23.70
CA MET A 537 -1.59 -25.75 22.99
C MET A 537 -1.04 -24.48 23.62
N VAL A 538 0.28 -24.47 23.85
CA VAL A 538 0.99 -23.33 24.42
C VAL A 538 2.04 -22.85 23.41
N TYR A 539 2.10 -21.54 23.19
CA TYR A 539 3.08 -20.91 22.32
C TYR A 539 3.97 -19.94 23.10
N PRO A 540 5.02 -20.42 23.79
CA PRO A 540 5.93 -19.59 24.57
C PRO A 540 6.49 -18.40 23.78
N VAL A 541 7.11 -18.68 22.65
CA VAL A 541 7.72 -17.65 21.80
C VAL A 541 6.76 -17.30 20.66
N LYS A 542 6.44 -16.01 20.54
CA LYS A 542 5.58 -15.49 19.47
C LYS A 542 6.14 -15.88 18.09
N SER A 543 5.27 -16.39 17.22
CA SER A 543 5.58 -16.84 15.85
C SER A 543 6.39 -18.14 15.73
N CYS A 544 6.85 -18.75 16.82
CA CYS A 544 7.50 -20.07 16.81
C CYS A 544 6.49 -21.22 16.93
N ALA A 545 6.91 -22.48 16.78
CA ALA A 545 6.02 -23.62 16.98
C ALA A 545 5.66 -23.79 18.47
N GLY A 546 4.42 -24.16 18.74
CA GLY A 546 3.95 -24.48 20.10
C GLY A 546 4.07 -25.96 20.40
N PHE A 547 3.72 -26.33 21.62
CA PHE A 547 3.65 -27.72 22.07
C PHE A 547 2.27 -28.04 22.65
N SER A 548 1.85 -29.29 22.52
CA SER A 548 0.61 -29.81 23.09
C SER A 548 0.85 -30.40 24.48
N MET A 549 -0.15 -30.30 25.35
CA MET A 549 -0.13 -30.91 26.68
C MET A 549 -1.47 -31.53 27.05
N TYR A 550 -1.44 -32.49 27.96
CA TYR A 550 -2.65 -33.07 28.54
C TYR A 550 -3.28 -32.17 29.61
N SER A 551 -2.44 -31.43 30.36
CA SER A 551 -2.89 -30.48 31.37
C SER A 551 -1.96 -29.27 31.43
N TRP A 552 -2.50 -28.08 31.68
CA TRP A 552 -1.71 -26.85 31.78
C TRP A 552 -2.35 -25.83 32.75
N PRO A 553 -1.56 -25.06 33.51
CA PRO A 553 -2.08 -24.08 34.44
C PRO A 553 -2.51 -22.78 33.73
N LEU A 554 -3.54 -22.15 34.30
CA LEU A 554 -3.99 -20.81 33.97
C LEU A 554 -3.32 -19.77 34.86
N SER A 555 -3.22 -18.56 34.34
CA SER A 555 -2.74 -17.35 34.99
C SER A 555 -3.69 -16.20 34.66
N ASN A 556 -3.52 -15.06 35.33
CA ASN A 556 -4.25 -13.83 34.99
C ASN A 556 -3.97 -13.31 33.55
N MET A 557 -3.01 -13.90 32.83
CA MET A 557 -2.68 -13.61 31.43
C MET A 557 -3.24 -14.66 30.44
N GLY A 558 -4.00 -15.66 30.92
CA GLY A 558 -4.43 -16.82 30.13
C GLY A 558 -3.59 -18.07 30.46
N LEU A 559 -3.25 -18.89 29.46
CA LEU A 559 -2.36 -20.05 29.67
C LEU A 559 -0.98 -19.57 30.14
N LYS A 560 -0.47 -20.14 31.24
CA LYS A 560 0.82 -19.74 31.82
C LYS A 560 1.94 -19.87 30.78
N TYR A 561 2.81 -18.87 30.68
CA TYR A 561 3.90 -18.78 29.72
C TYR A 561 3.50 -18.67 28.23
N ASP A 562 2.22 -18.46 27.88
CA ASP A 562 1.84 -18.23 26.47
C ASP A 562 2.23 -16.81 25.98
N ARG A 563 3.00 -16.78 24.88
CA ARG A 563 3.47 -15.58 24.17
C ARG A 563 4.15 -14.55 25.08
N GLU A 564 4.89 -15.02 26.07
CA GLU A 564 5.73 -14.16 26.94
C GLU A 564 7.01 -13.67 26.24
N TRP A 565 7.46 -14.35 25.17
CA TRP A 565 8.69 -14.02 24.46
C TRP A 565 8.45 -13.61 23.00
N LEU A 566 9.33 -12.76 22.45
CA LEU A 566 9.38 -12.42 21.02
C LEU A 566 10.82 -12.19 20.54
N LEU A 567 10.98 -12.05 19.22
CA LEU A 567 12.24 -11.63 18.59
C LEU A 567 12.11 -10.22 17.99
N LYS A 568 13.10 -9.36 18.24
CA LYS A 568 13.27 -8.06 17.57
C LYS A 568 14.47 -8.10 16.64
N GLY A 569 14.39 -7.38 15.52
CA GLY A 569 15.52 -7.21 14.59
C GLY A 569 16.40 -6.01 14.96
N PRO A 570 17.48 -5.73 14.19
CA PRO A 570 18.45 -4.68 14.51
C PRO A 570 17.90 -3.25 14.43
N SER A 571 16.76 -3.05 13.77
CA SER A 571 16.08 -1.75 13.68
C SER A 571 14.89 -1.66 14.66
N ASP A 572 14.91 -2.46 15.72
CA ASP A 572 13.83 -2.66 16.70
C ASP A 572 12.50 -3.13 16.08
N GLU A 573 12.54 -3.67 14.88
CA GLU A 573 11.35 -4.21 14.22
C GLU A 573 10.98 -5.58 14.79
N ILE A 574 9.71 -5.77 15.14
CA ILE A 574 9.22 -7.07 15.61
C ILE A 574 9.30 -8.08 14.45
N LEU A 575 9.98 -9.20 14.70
CA LEU A 575 10.04 -10.33 13.80
C LEU A 575 8.80 -11.20 14.01
N THR A 576 8.12 -11.51 12.90
CA THR A 576 6.90 -12.33 12.89
C THR A 576 7.01 -13.38 11.81
N GLN A 577 6.22 -14.44 11.90
CA GLN A 577 6.18 -15.51 10.89
C GLN A 577 5.84 -14.99 9.48
N LYS A 578 5.20 -13.83 9.35
CA LYS A 578 4.96 -13.17 8.04
C LYS A 578 6.25 -12.63 7.41
N LYS A 579 7.13 -12.06 8.24
CA LYS A 579 8.41 -11.47 7.82
C LYS A 579 9.52 -12.51 7.71
N VAL A 580 9.53 -13.46 8.64
CA VAL A 580 10.54 -14.53 8.77
C VAL A 580 9.80 -15.86 8.95
N PRO A 581 9.34 -16.49 7.86
CA PRO A 581 8.59 -17.74 7.93
C PRO A 581 9.34 -18.85 8.67
N GLU A 582 10.67 -18.88 8.60
CA GLU A 582 11.58 -19.86 9.21
C GLU A 582 11.40 -20.00 10.73
N MET A 583 10.89 -18.97 11.41
CA MET A 583 10.57 -19.03 12.84
C MET A 583 9.66 -20.21 13.19
N CYS A 584 8.83 -20.67 12.26
CA CYS A 584 7.96 -21.82 12.43
C CYS A 584 8.68 -23.16 12.62
N ASN A 585 9.97 -23.23 12.28
CA ASN A 585 10.81 -24.42 12.47
C ASN A 585 11.39 -24.51 13.89
N ILE A 586 11.29 -23.43 14.67
CA ILE A 586 11.76 -23.39 16.05
C ILE A 586 10.70 -24.03 16.94
N ARG A 587 11.02 -25.22 17.48
CA ARG A 587 10.19 -25.93 18.45
C ARG A 587 10.47 -25.37 19.84
N THR A 588 9.41 -25.16 20.60
CA THR A 588 9.46 -24.63 21.96
C THR A 588 8.82 -25.63 22.91
N PHE A 589 9.37 -25.76 24.11
CA PHE A 589 8.81 -26.61 25.17
C PHE A 589 9.12 -26.00 26.53
N VAL A 590 8.12 -25.84 27.39
CA VAL A 590 8.29 -25.33 28.75
C VAL A 590 8.17 -26.48 29.73
N ASP A 591 9.20 -26.68 30.54
CA ASP A 591 9.21 -27.61 31.66
C ASP A 591 8.98 -26.83 32.96
N LEU A 592 7.81 -27.05 33.57
CA LEU A 592 7.40 -26.38 34.80
C LEU A 592 8.17 -26.91 36.03
N GLU A 593 8.57 -28.17 36.02
CA GLU A 593 9.28 -28.81 37.14
C GLU A 593 10.74 -28.34 37.18
N GLN A 594 11.38 -28.28 36.01
CA GLN A 594 12.75 -27.77 35.88
C GLN A 594 12.83 -26.25 35.87
N GLY A 595 11.70 -25.56 35.64
CA GLY A 595 11.66 -24.11 35.52
C GLY A 595 12.44 -23.60 34.30
N LYS A 596 12.37 -24.30 33.16
CA LYS A 596 13.15 -24.00 31.94
C LYS A 596 12.30 -23.98 30.67
N LEU A 597 12.67 -23.10 29.74
CA LEU A 597 12.22 -23.10 28.34
C LEU A 597 13.29 -23.75 27.46
N PHE A 598 12.90 -24.79 26.72
CA PHE A 598 13.73 -25.50 25.76
C PHE A 598 13.37 -25.08 24.34
N LEU A 599 14.40 -24.87 23.53
CA LEU A 599 14.32 -24.39 22.16
C LEU A 599 15.15 -25.28 21.23
N GLU A 600 14.55 -25.73 20.13
CA GLU A 600 15.19 -26.61 19.16
C GLU A 600 14.91 -26.13 17.73
N SER A 601 15.93 -26.11 16.88
CA SER A 601 15.82 -25.73 15.48
C SER A 601 16.62 -26.70 14.62
N PRO A 602 16.13 -27.13 13.45
CA PRO A 602 16.90 -27.98 12.53
C PRO A 602 18.17 -27.31 11.98
N ARG A 603 18.33 -26.00 12.19
CA ARG A 603 19.52 -25.24 11.77
C ARG A 603 20.58 -25.10 12.85
N CYS A 604 20.25 -25.39 14.10
CA CYS A 604 21.16 -25.31 15.23
C CYS A 604 21.57 -26.71 15.65
N LYS A 605 22.86 -26.91 15.96
CA LYS A 605 23.37 -28.23 16.40
C LYS A 605 22.93 -28.59 17.81
N GLU A 606 22.83 -27.59 18.68
CA GLU A 606 22.52 -27.76 20.09
C GLU A 606 21.16 -27.15 20.46
N LYS A 607 20.51 -27.74 21.46
CA LYS A 607 19.25 -27.23 22.02
C LYS A 607 19.56 -26.09 22.98
N LEU A 608 18.84 -24.99 22.86
CA LEU A 608 18.99 -23.86 23.76
C LEU A 608 18.08 -24.05 24.99
N GLN A 609 18.63 -23.74 26.17
CA GLN A 609 17.91 -23.78 27.45
C GLN A 609 17.88 -22.40 28.08
N VAL A 610 16.70 -21.93 28.45
CA VAL A 610 16.49 -20.60 29.02
C VAL A 610 15.79 -20.74 30.37
N SER A 611 16.34 -20.15 31.43
CA SER A 611 15.71 -20.18 32.76
C SER A 611 14.41 -19.36 32.79
N LEU A 612 13.38 -19.90 33.45
CA LEU A 612 12.11 -19.18 33.68
C LEU A 612 12.18 -18.23 34.88
N ALA A 613 13.16 -18.40 35.78
CA ALA A 613 13.33 -17.55 36.96
C ALA A 613 13.74 -16.12 36.56
N LYS A 614 13.13 -15.12 37.19
CA LYS A 614 13.54 -13.72 37.02
C LYS A 614 14.84 -13.49 37.79
N ASN A 615 15.93 -13.29 37.07
CA ASN A 615 17.23 -12.94 37.65
C ASN A 615 17.35 -11.41 37.72
N SER A 616 17.80 -10.88 38.86
CA SER A 616 17.89 -9.44 39.16
C SER A 616 19.02 -8.68 38.43
N PHE A 617 19.71 -9.32 37.48
CA PHE A 617 20.87 -8.77 36.75
C PHE A 617 20.57 -8.44 35.27
N TRP A 618 19.32 -8.50 34.85
CA TRP A 618 18.93 -8.42 33.44
C TRP A 618 18.55 -6.99 33.08
N GLU A 619 19.07 -6.48 31.96
CA GLU A 619 18.76 -5.14 31.51
C GLU A 619 17.28 -5.05 31.09
N MET A 620 16.62 -4.03 31.61
CA MET A 620 15.22 -3.73 31.34
C MET A 620 15.15 -2.64 30.28
N GLU A 621 14.45 -2.92 29.18
CA GLU A 621 14.21 -1.96 28.10
C GLU A 621 12.72 -1.65 27.96
N GLU A 622 12.39 -0.43 27.52
CA GLU A 622 11.03 -0.12 27.05
C GLU A 622 10.92 -0.38 25.55
N MET A 623 9.90 -1.14 25.16
CA MET A 623 9.60 -1.45 23.76
C MET A 623 8.18 -1.02 23.39
N ASN A 624 8.02 -0.39 22.23
CA ASN A 624 6.70 -0.14 21.65
C ASN A 624 6.34 -1.28 20.68
N ALA A 625 5.26 -2.01 20.99
CA ALA A 625 4.74 -3.06 20.12
C ALA A 625 3.22 -2.94 19.99
N TYR A 626 2.70 -3.00 18.76
CA TYR A 626 1.25 -2.99 18.48
C TYR A 626 0.45 -1.83 19.12
N GLY A 627 1.10 -0.67 19.30
CA GLY A 627 0.50 0.52 19.94
C GLY A 627 0.50 0.48 21.47
N GLN A 628 1.16 -0.49 22.09
CA GLN A 628 1.34 -0.62 23.54
C GLN A 628 2.83 -0.52 23.92
N ARG A 629 3.10 -0.07 25.16
CA ARG A 629 4.44 -0.05 25.75
C ARG A 629 4.62 -1.26 26.65
N TYR A 630 5.70 -2.00 26.41
CA TYR A 630 6.10 -3.15 27.18
C TYR A 630 7.44 -2.88 27.86
N GLU A 631 7.55 -3.34 29.10
CA GLU A 631 8.83 -3.48 29.77
C GLU A 631 9.35 -4.88 29.47
N VAL A 632 10.50 -4.96 28.80
CA VAL A 632 11.06 -6.21 28.32
C VAL A 632 12.44 -6.47 28.92
N MET A 633 12.72 -7.75 29.17
CA MET A 633 14.03 -8.24 29.57
C MET A 633 14.76 -8.76 28.34
N THR A 634 16.00 -8.34 28.14
CA THR A 634 16.89 -8.83 27.08
C THR A 634 17.73 -10.01 27.55
N TYR A 635 18.11 -10.88 26.63
CA TYR A 635 18.96 -12.05 26.89
C TYR A 635 20.40 -11.79 26.40
N ASP A 636 21.34 -12.58 26.91
CA ASP A 636 22.75 -12.52 26.53
C ASP A 636 23.01 -12.83 25.04
N ASP A 637 24.22 -12.53 24.60
CA ASP A 637 24.64 -12.70 23.21
C ASP A 637 24.60 -14.17 22.77
N GLU A 638 24.79 -15.13 23.66
CA GLU A 638 24.72 -16.57 23.34
C GLU A 638 23.30 -16.96 22.90
N VAL A 639 22.28 -16.56 23.66
CA VAL A 639 20.88 -16.76 23.29
C VAL A 639 20.53 -16.06 21.98
N ASN A 640 20.98 -14.81 21.81
CA ASN A 640 20.72 -14.02 20.60
C ASN A 640 21.40 -14.62 19.35
N MET A 641 22.61 -15.15 19.49
CA MET A 641 23.34 -15.85 18.44
C MET A 641 22.63 -17.13 18.02
N TRP A 642 22.13 -17.92 18.98
CA TRP A 642 21.37 -19.14 18.68
C TRP A 642 20.12 -18.83 17.84
N PHE A 643 19.35 -17.82 18.22
CA PHE A 643 18.19 -17.41 17.41
C PHE A 643 18.59 -16.87 16.04
N THR A 644 19.68 -16.10 15.98
CA THR A 644 20.22 -15.56 14.72
C THR A 644 20.60 -16.68 13.76
N GLU A 645 21.23 -17.76 14.23
CA GLU A 645 21.51 -18.96 13.44
C GLU A 645 20.22 -19.69 13.03
N ALA A 646 19.29 -19.86 13.98
CA ALA A 646 18.02 -20.55 13.76
C ALA A 646 17.17 -19.93 12.65
N ILE A 647 17.23 -18.61 12.45
CA ILE A 647 16.45 -17.89 11.42
C ILE A 647 17.31 -17.29 10.30
N ALA A 648 18.65 -17.39 10.36
CA ALA A 648 19.62 -16.69 9.50
C ALA A 648 19.38 -15.19 9.34
N ARG A 649 19.06 -14.53 10.45
CA ARG A 649 18.88 -13.08 10.50
C ARG A 649 19.27 -12.59 11.89
N PRO A 650 20.09 -11.51 12.01
CA PRO A 650 20.40 -10.91 13.29
C PRO A 650 19.13 -10.56 14.06
N CYS A 651 19.04 -10.97 15.32
CA CYS A 651 17.89 -10.70 16.17
C CYS A 651 18.24 -10.73 17.66
N THR A 652 17.37 -10.12 18.46
CA THR A 652 17.46 -10.12 19.93
C THR A 652 16.22 -10.80 20.49
N PHE A 653 16.43 -11.73 21.42
CA PHE A 653 15.38 -12.40 22.17
C PHE A 653 14.99 -11.57 23.37
N VAL A 654 13.68 -11.37 23.56
CA VAL A 654 13.14 -10.55 24.65
C VAL A 654 11.94 -11.21 25.32
N ARG A 655 11.81 -11.00 26.63
CA ARG A 655 10.69 -11.49 27.45
C ARG A 655 9.89 -10.34 28.06
N CYS A 656 8.57 -10.40 28.02
CA CYS A 656 7.69 -9.44 28.67
C CYS A 656 7.77 -9.56 30.20
N SER A 657 8.04 -8.46 30.90
CA SER A 657 8.00 -8.39 32.38
C SER A 657 6.70 -7.76 32.89
N SER A 658 6.24 -6.69 32.23
CA SER A 658 4.99 -6.00 32.52
C SER A 658 4.47 -5.23 31.28
N SER A 659 3.18 -4.93 31.24
CA SER A 659 2.58 -4.08 30.20
C SER A 659 1.88 -2.86 30.82
N LYS A 660 2.15 -1.67 30.30
CA LYS A 660 1.54 -0.40 30.73
C LYS A 660 0.57 0.10 29.66
N LYS A 661 -0.71 0.28 30.00
CA LYS A 661 -1.72 0.87 29.08
C LYS A 661 -1.47 2.37 28.90
N ARG A 662 -1.72 2.88 27.70
CA ARG A 662 -1.91 4.33 27.47
C ARG A 662 -3.25 4.73 28.11
N SER A 663 -3.21 5.59 29.13
CA SER A 663 -4.37 6.35 29.58
C SER A 663 -4.74 7.38 28.50
N CYS A 664 -5.50 6.97 27.50
CA CYS A 664 -6.25 7.90 26.66
C CYS A 664 -7.67 8.00 27.22
N MET A 665 -7.89 9.04 28.01
CA MET A 665 -9.20 9.43 28.52
C MET A 665 -10.02 9.94 27.33
N ASN A 666 -10.95 9.12 26.82
CA ASN A 666 -12.10 9.58 26.04
C ASN A 666 -13.22 8.54 26.14
N LYS A 667 -14.19 8.84 27.01
CA LYS A 667 -15.46 8.11 27.15
C LYS A 667 -16.33 8.39 25.93
N VAL A 668 -16.26 7.54 24.89
CA VAL A 668 -17.39 7.31 23.99
C VAL A 668 -17.39 5.83 23.64
N GLY A 669 -18.36 5.10 24.20
CA GLY A 669 -18.60 3.70 23.88
C GLY A 669 -18.97 3.54 22.41
N ARG A 670 -18.22 2.71 21.70
CA ARG A 670 -18.65 2.08 20.45
C ARG A 670 -18.34 0.59 20.55
N GLU A 671 -19.40 -0.22 20.57
CA GLU A 671 -19.36 -1.66 20.32
C GLU A 671 -18.73 -1.88 18.93
N GLY A 672 -17.60 -2.60 18.85
CA GLY A 672 -17.00 -2.94 17.56
C GLY A 672 -15.49 -3.17 17.53
N GLN A 673 -14.75 -2.88 18.61
CA GLN A 673 -13.32 -3.23 18.69
C GLN A 673 -13.11 -4.50 19.53
N CYS A 674 -12.81 -5.62 18.86
CA CYS A 674 -12.41 -6.90 19.45
C CYS A 674 -10.96 -6.84 19.98
N ARG A 675 -10.67 -5.88 20.85
CA ARG A 675 -9.39 -5.81 21.55
C ARG A 675 -9.71 -5.74 23.03
N ASP A 676 -9.25 -6.72 23.79
CA ASP A 676 -9.49 -6.77 25.23
C ASP A 676 -8.94 -5.49 25.89
N SER A 677 -9.86 -4.65 26.35
CA SER A 677 -9.56 -3.35 26.94
C SER A 677 -9.38 -3.43 28.45
N GLU A 678 -9.62 -4.59 29.08
CA GLU A 678 -9.66 -4.76 30.53
C GLU A 678 -8.48 -5.59 31.04
N SER A 679 -8.06 -6.66 30.36
CA SER A 679 -6.99 -7.54 30.85
C SER A 679 -5.56 -6.97 30.70
N LYS A 680 -4.63 -7.51 31.49
CA LYS A 680 -3.19 -7.45 31.19
C LYS A 680 -2.90 -8.49 30.11
N LEU A 681 -2.23 -8.09 29.03
CA LEU A 681 -1.88 -8.95 27.91
C LEU A 681 -0.35 -9.05 27.76
N THR A 682 0.15 -10.24 27.39
CA THR A 682 1.55 -10.47 26.96
C THR A 682 1.68 -10.05 25.49
N PHE A 683 2.59 -10.64 24.70
CA PHE A 683 2.70 -10.35 23.27
C PHE A 683 1.61 -11.04 22.42
N VAL A 684 0.44 -11.32 22.99
CA VAL A 684 -0.77 -11.76 22.25
C VAL A 684 -1.28 -10.64 21.33
N ASN A 685 -1.94 -11.01 20.22
CA ASN A 685 -2.41 -10.02 19.23
C ASN A 685 -3.76 -9.39 19.61
N GLU A 686 -4.74 -10.21 19.95
CA GLU A 686 -6.15 -9.82 20.11
C GLU A 686 -6.73 -10.21 21.48
N ALA A 687 -6.51 -11.45 21.93
CA ALA A 687 -6.96 -11.97 23.23
C ALA A 687 -6.01 -13.01 23.82
N GLN A 688 -6.27 -13.40 25.08
CA GLN A 688 -5.47 -14.37 25.84
C GLN A 688 -5.48 -15.77 25.22
N ILE A 689 -6.66 -16.25 24.82
CA ILE A 689 -6.87 -17.62 24.36
C ILE A 689 -7.62 -17.58 23.03
N LEU A 690 -7.19 -18.40 22.08
CA LEU A 690 -7.92 -18.69 20.86
C LEU A 690 -8.49 -20.11 20.94
N LEU A 691 -9.81 -20.24 20.83
CA LEU A 691 -10.49 -21.53 20.73
C LEU A 691 -10.98 -21.78 19.31
N ILE A 692 -10.79 -23.00 18.82
CA ILE A 692 -11.35 -23.46 17.54
C ILE A 692 -12.03 -24.83 17.71
N SER A 693 -13.04 -25.10 16.88
CA SER A 693 -13.66 -26.42 16.79
C SER A 693 -12.98 -27.30 15.74
N GLU A 694 -12.70 -28.56 16.09
CA GLU A 694 -12.24 -29.61 15.17
C GLU A 694 -13.27 -29.82 14.04
N ASP A 695 -14.56 -29.78 14.38
CA ASP A 695 -15.67 -29.91 13.43
C ASP A 695 -15.70 -28.75 12.41
N SER A 696 -15.35 -27.53 12.84
CA SER A 696 -15.17 -26.37 11.93
C SER A 696 -14.01 -26.55 10.95
N VAL A 697 -12.92 -27.17 11.40
CA VAL A 697 -11.77 -27.51 10.53
C VAL A 697 -12.16 -28.61 9.53
N HIS A 698 -12.98 -29.58 9.95
CA HIS A 698 -13.47 -30.64 9.06
C HIS A 698 -14.39 -30.11 7.95
N ASP A 699 -15.31 -29.19 8.28
CA ASP A 699 -16.14 -28.51 7.27
C ASP A 699 -15.28 -27.70 6.29
N LEU A 700 -14.26 -26.97 6.78
CA LEU A 700 -13.31 -26.26 5.92
C LEU A 700 -12.58 -27.22 4.96
N ASN A 701 -12.06 -28.34 5.46
CA ASN A 701 -11.40 -29.36 4.63
C ASN A 701 -12.35 -29.96 3.58
N SER A 702 -13.62 -30.17 3.94
CA SER A 702 -14.64 -30.64 3.01
C SER A 702 -14.87 -29.64 1.87
N ARG A 703 -14.88 -28.33 2.18
CA ARG A 703 -14.99 -27.27 1.17
C ARG A 703 -13.75 -27.19 0.28
N LEU A 704 -12.56 -27.26 0.86
CA LEU A 704 -11.29 -27.28 0.13
C LEU A 704 -11.21 -28.41 -0.90
N ASN A 705 -11.75 -29.59 -0.55
CA ASN A 705 -11.81 -30.75 -1.44
C ASN A 705 -12.89 -30.61 -2.54
N SER A 706 -13.94 -29.81 -2.31
CA SER A 706 -15.04 -29.61 -3.26
C SER A 706 -14.78 -28.52 -4.32
N THR A 707 -13.82 -27.63 -4.07
CA THR A 707 -13.46 -26.55 -5.01
C THR A 707 -12.67 -27.09 -6.20
N ASP A 708 -13.29 -27.09 -7.39
CA ASP A 708 -12.68 -27.36 -8.71
C ASP A 708 -11.48 -26.43 -9.07
N MET A 709 -11.20 -25.42 -8.22
CA MET A 709 -10.10 -24.45 -8.34
C MET A 709 -8.70 -25.06 -8.14
N GLN A 710 -8.58 -26.35 -7.81
CA GLN A 710 -7.29 -27.06 -7.68
C GLN A 710 -6.65 -27.45 -9.02
N LYS A 711 -7.29 -27.23 -10.18
CA LYS A 711 -6.73 -27.67 -11.47
C LYS A 711 -5.61 -26.82 -12.07
N ASP A 712 -5.43 -25.56 -11.65
CA ASP A 712 -4.62 -24.64 -12.48
C ASP A 712 -3.21 -24.28 -11.98
N TYR A 713 -2.76 -24.58 -10.75
CA TYR A 713 -1.51 -23.98 -10.27
C TYR A 713 -0.54 -24.83 -9.43
N SER A 714 -0.82 -26.11 -9.18
CA SER A 714 0.20 -27.02 -8.62
C SER A 714 0.18 -28.33 -9.39
N GLY A 715 1.21 -28.60 -10.20
CA GLY A 715 1.39 -29.85 -10.97
C GLY A 715 1.51 -31.12 -10.13
N SER A 716 1.15 -31.08 -8.85
CA SER A 716 0.97 -32.24 -7.96
C SER A 716 -0.47 -32.19 -7.45
N GLY A 717 -1.37 -32.98 -8.04
CA GLY A 717 -2.79 -33.07 -7.66
C GLY A 717 -3.04 -33.68 -6.27
N GLN A 718 -2.38 -33.16 -5.24
CA GLN A 718 -2.54 -33.55 -3.84
C GLN A 718 -3.51 -32.56 -3.16
N PRO A 719 -4.60 -33.04 -2.53
CA PRO A 719 -5.54 -32.17 -1.83
C PRO A 719 -4.86 -31.45 -0.66
N VAL A 720 -5.10 -30.14 -0.53
CA VAL A 720 -4.61 -29.34 0.60
C VAL A 720 -5.45 -29.66 1.84
N LEU A 721 -4.99 -30.65 2.62
CA LEU A 721 -5.54 -30.94 3.95
C LEU A 721 -4.96 -29.97 4.98
N VAL A 722 -5.85 -29.31 5.71
CA VAL A 722 -5.54 -28.30 6.71
C VAL A 722 -5.74 -28.88 8.10
N ASP A 723 -4.66 -28.89 8.87
CA ASP A 723 -4.71 -29.21 10.29
C ASP A 723 -5.14 -28.00 11.13
N ALA A 724 -5.82 -28.28 12.24
CA ALA A 724 -6.26 -27.32 13.26
C ALA A 724 -5.09 -26.42 13.74
N MET A 725 -3.88 -26.98 13.85
CA MET A 725 -2.69 -26.26 14.29
C MET A 725 -2.26 -25.14 13.34
N ARG A 726 -2.71 -25.16 12.08
CA ARG A 726 -2.48 -24.09 11.10
C ARG A 726 -3.10 -22.75 11.54
N PHE A 727 -4.14 -22.80 12.36
CA PHE A 727 -4.80 -21.63 12.94
C PHE A 727 -4.17 -21.16 14.26
N ARG A 728 -3.16 -21.89 14.75
CA ARG A 728 -2.48 -21.66 16.02
C ARG A 728 -3.42 -21.48 17.22
N PRO A 729 -4.40 -22.39 17.43
CA PRO A 729 -5.33 -22.32 18.55
C PRO A 729 -4.61 -22.59 19.86
N ASN A 730 -5.12 -22.04 20.96
CA ASN A 730 -4.71 -22.42 22.30
C ASN A 730 -5.55 -23.59 22.83
N LEU A 731 -6.85 -23.61 22.49
CA LEU A 731 -7.77 -24.68 22.86
C LEU A 731 -8.45 -25.23 21.59
N ILE A 732 -8.52 -26.55 21.48
CA ILE A 732 -9.30 -27.25 20.44
C ILE A 732 -10.39 -28.03 21.13
N ILE A 733 -11.62 -27.91 20.63
CA ILE A 733 -12.77 -28.67 21.10
C ILE A 733 -13.28 -29.63 20.02
N SER A 734 -14.01 -30.65 20.43
CA SER A 734 -14.66 -31.61 19.55
C SER A 734 -16.07 -31.92 20.03
N GLY A 735 -16.95 -32.36 19.12
CA GLY A 735 -18.33 -32.76 19.46
C GLY A 735 -19.33 -31.62 19.31
N ALA A 736 -18.96 -30.56 18.59
CA ALA A 736 -19.75 -29.37 18.38
C ALA A 736 -20.18 -29.29 16.91
N LYS A 737 -21.33 -28.66 16.60
CA LYS A 737 -21.66 -28.38 15.19
C LYS A 737 -20.62 -27.40 14.62
N PRO A 738 -20.20 -27.53 13.35
CA PRO A 738 -19.28 -26.59 12.74
C PRO A 738 -19.73 -25.14 12.94
N TYR A 739 -18.81 -24.29 13.42
CA TYR A 739 -18.95 -22.87 13.71
C TYR A 739 -19.92 -22.49 14.83
N VAL A 740 -20.43 -23.44 15.61
CA VAL A 740 -21.32 -23.11 16.75
C VAL A 740 -20.60 -22.25 17.78
N GLU A 741 -19.27 -22.34 17.86
CA GLU A 741 -18.44 -21.55 18.76
C GLU A 741 -18.62 -20.04 18.57
N ASP A 742 -19.00 -19.57 17.38
CA ASP A 742 -19.24 -18.16 17.10
C ASP A 742 -20.38 -17.55 17.94
N SER A 743 -21.33 -18.38 18.37
CA SER A 743 -22.53 -17.96 19.10
C SER A 743 -22.32 -17.88 20.61
N TRP A 744 -21.18 -18.36 21.11
CA TRP A 744 -20.94 -18.45 22.54
C TRP A 744 -20.54 -17.10 23.11
N ARG A 745 -21.18 -16.70 24.20
CA ARG A 745 -20.88 -15.47 24.96
C ARG A 745 -19.99 -15.75 26.15
N SER A 746 -20.19 -16.89 26.81
CA SER A 746 -19.30 -17.40 27.85
C SER A 746 -19.22 -18.91 27.75
N LEU A 747 -18.20 -19.50 28.37
CA LEU A 747 -18.09 -20.95 28.50
C LEU A 747 -17.36 -21.33 29.79
N GLN A 748 -17.72 -22.49 30.33
CA GLN A 748 -17.04 -23.12 31.45
C GLN A 748 -16.33 -24.38 30.97
N ILE A 749 -15.07 -24.55 31.36
CA ILE A 749 -14.27 -25.77 31.13
C ILE A 749 -13.72 -26.22 32.48
N GLY A 750 -14.24 -27.33 33.00
CA GLY A 750 -13.97 -27.72 34.39
C GLY A 750 -14.43 -26.62 35.37
N GLU A 751 -13.51 -26.10 36.19
CA GLU A 751 -13.78 -24.99 37.13
C GLU A 751 -13.45 -23.60 36.55
N ALA A 752 -12.87 -23.53 35.34
CA ALA A 752 -12.44 -22.29 34.72
C ALA A 752 -13.57 -21.66 33.89
N HIS A 753 -13.77 -20.36 34.04
CA HIS A 753 -14.77 -19.59 33.33
C HIS A 753 -14.11 -18.66 32.31
N PHE A 754 -14.70 -18.59 31.12
CA PHE A 754 -14.21 -17.76 30.03
C PHE A 754 -15.33 -16.92 29.43
N THR A 755 -14.99 -15.68 29.08
CA THR A 755 -15.87 -14.79 28.31
C THR A 755 -15.39 -14.75 26.86
N SER A 756 -16.32 -14.87 25.92
CA SER A 756 -16.06 -14.72 24.49
C SER A 756 -15.97 -13.25 24.10
N LEU A 757 -14.90 -12.89 23.42
CA LEU A 757 -14.65 -11.55 22.87
C LEU A 757 -15.05 -11.45 21.38
N GLY A 758 -15.65 -12.52 20.84
CA GLY A 758 -16.07 -12.63 19.45
C GLY A 758 -15.08 -13.38 18.54
N GLY A 759 -15.39 -13.40 17.24
CA GLY A 759 -14.64 -14.15 16.23
C GLY A 759 -13.22 -13.61 15.96
N CYS A 760 -12.26 -14.52 15.80
CA CYS A 760 -10.87 -14.18 15.48
C CYS A 760 -10.70 -13.92 13.98
N ASN A 761 -10.19 -12.74 13.63
CA ASN A 761 -9.91 -12.37 12.25
C ASN A 761 -8.62 -13.05 11.75
N ARG A 762 -8.70 -13.79 10.65
CA ARG A 762 -7.57 -14.50 10.07
C ARG A 762 -6.88 -13.72 8.98
N CYS A 763 -5.57 -13.92 8.89
CA CYS A 763 -4.70 -13.27 7.92
C CYS A 763 -3.85 -14.32 7.19
N GLN A 764 -3.08 -13.88 6.18
CA GLN A 764 -2.26 -14.74 5.31
C GLN A 764 -1.27 -15.67 6.03
N MET A 765 -1.04 -15.47 7.34
CA MET A 765 -0.22 -16.37 8.15
C MET A 765 -0.71 -17.83 8.09
N ILE A 766 -2.02 -18.06 8.02
CA ILE A 766 -2.57 -19.43 7.93
C ILE A 766 -2.26 -20.12 6.58
N ASN A 767 -1.83 -19.37 5.57
CA ASN A 767 -1.48 -19.93 4.27
C ASN A 767 -0.02 -20.42 4.18
N LEU A 768 0.74 -20.30 5.27
CA LEU A 768 2.10 -20.84 5.32
C LEU A 768 2.01 -22.35 5.47
N ASP A 769 2.47 -23.08 4.45
CA ASP A 769 2.55 -24.53 4.44
C ASP A 769 3.99 -25.00 4.63
N GLN A 770 4.18 -26.02 5.46
CA GLN A 770 5.48 -26.63 5.71
C GLN A 770 5.53 -27.99 5.03
N GLN A 771 6.23 -28.08 3.90
CA GLN A 771 6.55 -29.36 3.27
C GLN A 771 8.05 -29.49 3.13
N SER A 772 8.61 -30.62 3.57
CA SER A 772 10.02 -30.98 3.33
C SER A 772 11.04 -29.93 3.81
N GLY A 773 10.75 -29.22 4.91
CA GLY A 773 11.65 -28.24 5.52
C GLY A 773 11.67 -26.85 4.86
N GLN A 774 10.87 -26.64 3.81
CA GLN A 774 10.69 -25.32 3.17
C GLN A 774 9.28 -24.77 3.44
N VAL A 775 9.19 -23.48 3.73
CA VAL A 775 7.91 -22.81 3.93
C VAL A 775 7.38 -22.27 2.61
N ARG A 776 6.23 -22.76 2.17
CA ARG A 776 5.53 -22.28 0.97
C ARG A 776 4.40 -21.33 1.35
N LYS A 777 4.26 -20.23 0.62
CA LYS A 777 3.11 -19.31 0.73
C LYS A 777 2.03 -19.77 -0.24
N LEU A 778 0.95 -20.35 0.29
CA LEU A 778 -0.21 -20.75 -0.51
C LEU A 778 -1.28 -19.64 -0.56
N LYS A 779 -2.33 -19.85 -1.36
CA LYS A 779 -3.55 -19.02 -1.32
C LYS A 779 -4.59 -19.57 -0.32
N GLU A 780 -4.56 -20.88 -0.11
CA GLU A 780 -5.41 -21.61 0.82
C GLU A 780 -4.77 -21.75 2.20
N PRO A 781 -5.57 -21.88 3.28
CA PRO A 781 -7.05 -21.94 3.29
C PRO A 781 -7.77 -20.59 3.38
N LEU A 782 -7.03 -19.47 3.46
CA LEU A 782 -7.65 -18.17 3.67
C LEU A 782 -8.59 -17.76 2.53
N ALA A 783 -8.28 -18.13 1.29
CA ALA A 783 -9.14 -17.89 0.14
C ALA A 783 -10.49 -18.62 0.26
N THR A 784 -10.47 -19.92 0.60
CA THR A 784 -11.71 -20.67 0.85
C THR A 784 -12.50 -20.07 2.02
N LEU A 785 -11.85 -19.74 3.14
CA LEU A 785 -12.52 -19.08 4.27
C LEU A 785 -13.15 -17.74 3.87
N ALA A 786 -12.47 -16.94 3.04
CA ALA A 786 -13.00 -15.66 2.56
C ALA A 786 -14.31 -15.80 1.79
N SER A 787 -14.56 -16.96 1.15
CA SER A 787 -15.78 -17.18 0.35
C SER A 787 -17.06 -17.34 1.17
N TYR A 788 -16.98 -17.80 2.43
CA TYR A 788 -18.18 -18.10 3.24
C TYR A 788 -18.10 -17.61 4.71
N ARG A 789 -16.93 -17.16 5.19
CA ARG A 789 -16.69 -16.69 6.55
C ARG A 789 -16.30 -15.21 6.63
N ARG A 790 -16.59 -14.44 5.58
CA ARG A 790 -16.31 -13.01 5.51
C ARG A 790 -17.47 -12.20 6.12
N VAL A 791 -17.18 -11.41 7.14
CA VAL A 791 -18.13 -10.52 7.82
C VAL A 791 -17.49 -9.15 7.97
N GLN A 792 -18.08 -8.12 7.36
CA GLN A 792 -17.61 -6.72 7.44
C GLN A 792 -16.08 -6.56 7.22
N GLY A 793 -15.52 -7.22 6.20
CA GLY A 793 -14.10 -7.16 5.86
C GLY A 793 -13.13 -7.97 6.72
N LYS A 794 -13.65 -8.71 7.71
CA LYS A 794 -12.89 -9.69 8.49
C LYS A 794 -13.21 -11.10 8.00
N ILE A 795 -12.20 -11.97 7.95
CA ILE A 795 -12.36 -13.39 7.65
C ILE A 795 -12.30 -14.13 8.97
N LEU A 796 -13.44 -14.58 9.49
CA LEU A 796 -13.55 -15.07 10.86
C LEU A 796 -13.39 -16.60 10.95
N PHE A 797 -12.51 -17.05 11.84
CA PHE A 797 -12.38 -18.48 12.16
C PHE A 797 -11.93 -18.68 13.61
N GLY A 798 -12.75 -19.37 14.41
CA GLY A 798 -12.53 -19.51 15.85
C GLY A 798 -12.92 -18.29 16.67
N VAL A 799 -12.93 -18.45 17.99
CA VAL A 799 -13.35 -17.42 18.94
C VAL A 799 -12.22 -17.06 19.91
N LEU A 800 -12.17 -15.77 20.24
CA LEU A 800 -11.23 -15.21 21.19
C LEU A 800 -11.85 -15.27 22.59
N LEU A 801 -11.09 -15.77 23.56
CA LEU A 801 -11.55 -15.95 24.92
C LEU A 801 -10.68 -15.15 25.90
N ARG A 802 -11.34 -14.64 26.94
CA ARG A 802 -10.74 -14.06 28.15
C ARG A 802 -11.02 -14.97 29.33
N TYR A 803 -10.01 -15.28 30.12
CA TYR A 803 -10.16 -16.04 31.36
C TYR A 803 -10.65 -15.10 32.49
N GLU A 804 -11.76 -15.46 33.13
CA GLU A 804 -12.29 -14.72 34.27
C GLU A 804 -11.70 -15.30 35.56
N ASP A 805 -10.70 -14.61 36.11
CA ASP A 805 -10.14 -14.98 37.41
C ASP A 805 -11.11 -14.53 38.50
N CYS A 806 -11.72 -15.48 39.22
CA CYS A 806 -12.74 -15.19 40.23
C CYS A 806 -12.08 -14.55 41.46
N ILE A 807 -11.73 -13.27 41.39
CA ILE A 807 -11.49 -12.45 42.57
C ILE A 807 -12.74 -11.63 42.76
N MET A 808 -13.57 -11.98 43.75
CA MET A 808 -14.35 -11.07 44.61
C MET A 808 -15.16 -11.89 45.63
N GLU A 809 -14.68 -11.91 46.88
CA GLU A 809 -15.44 -11.45 48.07
C GLU A 809 -14.43 -11.38 49.24
N ASP A 810 -14.40 -10.22 49.90
CA ASP A 810 -13.69 -9.89 51.14
C ASP A 810 -12.15 -9.98 51.18
N GLY A 811 -11.49 -8.92 50.70
CA GLY A 811 -10.40 -8.22 51.41
C GLY A 811 -9.12 -8.95 51.83
N GLU A 812 -8.96 -10.24 51.60
CA GLU A 812 -7.78 -11.03 51.94
C GLU A 812 -7.32 -11.84 50.72
N GLU A 813 -6.07 -11.64 50.30
CA GLU A 813 -5.38 -12.51 49.34
C GLU A 813 -5.28 -13.94 49.92
N LYS A 814 -6.32 -14.74 49.73
CA LYS A 814 -6.18 -16.19 49.88
C LYS A 814 -5.28 -16.69 48.75
N ASN A 815 -4.16 -17.33 49.13
CA ASN A 815 -3.27 -18.10 48.25
C ASN A 815 -4.06 -18.74 47.10
N GLY A 816 -3.98 -18.13 45.91
CA GLY A 816 -4.74 -18.56 44.74
C GLY A 816 -4.33 -19.98 44.38
N LYS A 817 -5.26 -20.94 44.52
CA LYS A 817 -5.08 -22.28 43.94
C LYS A 817 -4.91 -22.10 42.43
N GLU A 818 -3.73 -22.45 41.92
CA GLU A 818 -3.44 -22.47 40.48
C GLU A 818 -4.48 -23.39 39.81
N ARG A 819 -5.33 -22.83 38.93
CA ARG A 819 -6.35 -23.60 38.22
C ARG A 819 -5.73 -24.26 36.99
N TRP A 820 -6.05 -25.53 36.76
CA TRP A 820 -5.52 -26.33 35.65
C TRP A 820 -6.63 -26.72 34.68
N LEU A 821 -6.35 -26.58 33.39
CA LEU A 821 -7.16 -27.19 32.33
C LEU A 821 -6.66 -28.60 32.06
N GLN A 822 -7.57 -29.50 31.70
CA GLN A 822 -7.27 -30.89 31.36
C GLN A 822 -8.03 -31.31 30.09
N VAL A 823 -7.31 -31.95 29.18
CA VAL A 823 -7.90 -32.57 27.98
C VAL A 823 -8.91 -33.63 28.41
N GLY A 824 -10.09 -33.61 27.79
CA GLY A 824 -11.24 -34.46 28.10
C GLY A 824 -12.29 -33.80 28.99
N GLN A 825 -12.03 -32.61 29.55
CA GLN A 825 -13.03 -31.87 30.29
C GLN A 825 -14.22 -31.47 29.40
N GLU A 826 -15.43 -31.59 29.94
CA GLU A 826 -16.64 -31.10 29.28
C GLU A 826 -16.63 -29.57 29.21
N VAL A 827 -17.15 -29.05 28.10
CA VAL A 827 -17.28 -27.63 27.82
C VAL A 827 -18.75 -27.25 27.89
N TYR A 828 -19.11 -26.35 28.80
CA TYR A 828 -20.46 -25.84 28.95
C TYR A 828 -20.54 -24.40 28.42
N PRO A 829 -20.95 -24.19 27.16
CA PRO A 829 -21.12 -22.86 26.60
C PRO A 829 -22.46 -22.23 27.01
N SER A 830 -22.47 -20.90 27.14
CA SER A 830 -23.67 -20.06 27.27
C SER A 830 -23.81 -19.15 26.05
N ILE A 831 -25.06 -18.96 25.62
CA ILE A 831 -25.44 -18.15 24.45
C ILE A 831 -26.16 -16.84 24.88
N ASP A 832 -26.54 -16.74 26.16
CA ASP A 832 -27.36 -15.64 26.73
C ASP A 832 -26.63 -14.30 26.88
#